data_AF-A0ABD3WVL8-F1
#
_entry.id   AF-A0ABD3WVL8-F1
#
_cell.length_a   1.000
_cell.length_b   1.000
_cell.length_c   1.000
_cell.angle_alpha   90.00
_cell.angle_beta   90.00
_cell.angle_gamma   90.00
#
_symmetry.space_group_name_H-M   'P 1'
#
loop_
_entity.id
_entity.type
_entity.pdbx_description
1 polymer ?
#
loop_
_entity_poly.entity_id
_entity_poly.type
_entity_poly.pdbx_seq_one_letter_code
_entity_poly.pdbx_strand_id
1 'polypeptide(L)'
;MNHVNGKREDEEMDTSTKEDDDGQDGGGDITVPVNGEFTNIGGANQNDEEMEEDESRAEATFSFIIENISKMKESTLSPSCMVRNLPWKIMAMQRINQNADKYNQKSLGFFLQCNAESESTSWSCNAAAELKVVNWKPDGEDFVRKIQHLFYSKENDWGYSHFLPWNELLDPDKGYVEDDKVHLEVFVKADAPHGVSWDSKKHTGFVGLKNQGATCYMNSLLQTLFFTNKLRKAVYLMPTESDDPAKSVPLALQRVFFELQFSDKPVGTKKLTKSFGWETLDTFMQHDVQELCRVLLENVESKMKGTCVEGTIPKLFEGKMLSYIKCKHVDYGSKKEEAFYDIQLNVKGKKNVTESFKDYIKVESLDGDNKYDAGSFSLQEAEKGVIFLSFPPVLHLHLLRFMYDPAADANVKVNDRFEFPERLNLDQFLSKKEKTPAVYILHAVLVHSGDNHGGHYVVYINPKGDGKWCKFDDDVVSRCSRQEAIDHNFGGHDEDISVKHCTNAYMLVYIRESCMADVLQPVAEADIAQTLKERLAEERRMEAQKRRERSEAHLYMNVQILTEDHFYGHQGTDLIDLEKVNFRNFKVKKTMILFDFLDVLAENLRYPREQIRPWPFQVRQNQTFRPTMLDLDTDLNKTIHDLADEGTWTVFIETVDPESNLTRLPEFNKDSDVLLFLKMYDPKTKSISYCGHIYFPIAGRACK
;
A
#
# COMPACT_ATOMS: atom_id res chain seq x y z
N MET A 1 -13.55 -37.27 11.81
CA MET A 1 -13.56 -38.38 10.85
C MET A 1 -14.07 -37.83 9.53
N ASN A 2 -13.39 -38.16 8.43
CA ASN A 2 -13.46 -37.64 7.05
C ASN A 2 -12.65 -36.37 6.76
N HIS A 3 -11.39 -36.65 6.41
CA HIS A 3 -10.44 -35.76 5.74
C HIS A 3 -10.87 -35.48 4.29
N VAL A 4 -10.83 -34.21 3.88
CA VAL A 4 -10.70 -33.80 2.48
C VAL A 4 -9.48 -32.89 2.39
N ASN A 5 -8.38 -33.45 1.87
CA ASN A 5 -7.15 -32.74 1.55
C ASN A 5 -7.35 -31.99 0.22
N GLY A 6 -7.44 -30.66 0.28
CA GLY A 6 -7.26 -29.79 -0.87
C GLY A 6 -5.97 -29.00 -0.69
N LYS A 7 -4.89 -29.42 -1.36
CA LYS A 7 -3.70 -28.59 -1.57
C LYS A 7 -4.14 -27.37 -2.38
N ARG A 8 -3.99 -26.17 -1.84
CA ARG A 8 -3.96 -24.93 -2.62
C ARG A 8 -2.50 -24.53 -2.77
N GLU A 9 -2.11 -24.30 -4.02
CA GLU A 9 -0.79 -23.84 -4.43
C GLU A 9 -0.63 -22.37 -4.04
N ASP A 10 0.51 -22.05 -3.45
CA ASP A 10 0.93 -20.70 -3.08
C ASP A 10 1.36 -19.96 -4.35
N GLU A 11 0.51 -19.05 -4.86
CA GLU A 11 0.91 -18.07 -5.89
C GLU A 11 1.50 -16.83 -5.18
N GLU A 12 2.82 -16.75 -5.15
CA GLU A 12 3.54 -15.50 -4.86
C GLU A 12 3.26 -14.49 -5.98
N MET A 13 2.48 -13.45 -5.68
CA MET A 13 2.27 -12.32 -6.59
C MET A 13 3.54 -11.45 -6.67
N ASP A 14 4.34 -11.70 -7.71
CA ASP A 14 5.53 -10.94 -8.06
C ASP A 14 5.12 -9.62 -8.75
N THR A 15 5.19 -8.50 -8.02
CA THR A 15 4.89 -7.16 -8.56
C THR A 15 6.13 -6.58 -9.23
N SER A 16 6.39 -7.02 -10.46
CA SER A 16 7.39 -6.40 -11.33
C SER A 16 6.83 -5.12 -11.96
N THR A 17 7.12 -3.98 -11.35
CA THR A 17 6.98 -2.67 -12.03
C THR A 17 8.25 -2.44 -12.85
N LYS A 18 8.12 -2.49 -14.18
CA LYS A 18 9.10 -1.91 -15.11
C LYS A 18 8.98 -0.39 -14.99
N GLU A 19 10.00 0.26 -14.42
CA GLU A 19 10.20 1.71 -14.56
C GLU A 19 11.18 1.90 -15.73
N ASP A 20 10.77 2.68 -16.73
CA ASP A 20 11.59 3.09 -17.87
C ASP A 20 12.73 4.02 -17.43
N ASP A 21 13.89 3.79 -18.02
CA ASP A 21 15.18 4.43 -17.74
C ASP A 21 15.34 5.68 -18.61
N ASP A 22 15.05 6.87 -18.07
CA ASP A 22 15.45 8.14 -18.69
C ASP A 22 16.68 8.70 -17.97
N GLY A 23 17.84 8.17 -18.38
CA GLY A 23 19.15 8.76 -18.11
C GLY A 23 19.57 9.72 -19.21
N GLN A 24 19.40 11.03 -19.00
CA GLN A 24 20.21 12.05 -19.66
C GLN A 24 20.83 13.00 -18.65
N ASP A 25 22.10 12.73 -18.39
CA ASP A 25 23.02 13.54 -17.59
C ASP A 25 23.49 14.72 -18.47
N GLY A 26 23.14 15.94 -18.08
CA GLY A 26 23.51 17.17 -18.75
C GLY A 26 24.10 18.16 -17.75
N GLY A 27 25.41 18.07 -17.51
CA GLY A 27 26.15 19.04 -16.73
C GLY A 27 26.13 20.42 -17.40
N GLY A 28 25.78 21.44 -16.62
CA GLY A 28 25.79 22.85 -17.04
C GLY A 28 25.89 23.78 -15.83
N ASP A 29 26.86 24.68 -15.89
CA ASP A 29 27.35 25.59 -14.85
C ASP A 29 26.26 26.35 -14.06
N ILE A 30 26.48 26.44 -12.75
CA ILE A 30 25.76 27.35 -11.85
C ILE A 30 26.38 28.75 -11.97
N THR A 31 25.71 29.65 -12.68
CA THR A 31 25.94 31.10 -12.55
C THR A 31 24.75 31.74 -11.83
N VAL A 32 25.01 32.20 -10.61
CA VAL A 32 24.14 33.08 -9.83
C VAL A 32 24.13 34.49 -10.46
N PRO A 33 22.99 35.18 -10.48
CA PRO A 33 23.04 36.63 -10.27
C PRO A 33 22.11 37.09 -9.15
N VAL A 34 22.64 38.08 -8.43
CA VAL A 34 22.10 38.79 -7.27
C VAL A 34 21.47 40.11 -7.72
N ASN A 35 20.33 40.44 -7.12
CA ASN A 35 19.67 41.75 -6.90
C ASN A 35 19.31 42.70 -8.05
N GLY A 36 18.01 43.06 -8.07
CA GLY A 36 17.57 44.44 -7.81
C GLY A 36 16.88 45.17 -8.96
N GLU A 37 15.57 45.46 -8.84
CA GLU A 37 15.03 46.82 -8.63
C GLU A 37 13.50 46.86 -8.73
N PHE A 38 12.89 47.59 -7.78
CA PHE A 38 11.50 48.02 -7.78
C PHE A 38 11.27 49.09 -8.85
N THR A 39 10.22 48.95 -9.67
CA THR A 39 9.40 50.11 -10.09
C THR A 39 7.93 49.71 -10.18
N ASN A 40 7.07 50.64 -9.76
CA ASN A 40 5.65 50.47 -9.51
C ASN A 40 4.95 51.61 -10.25
N ILE A 41 4.19 51.34 -11.35
CA ILE A 41 3.18 52.25 -11.92
C ILE A 41 2.07 51.45 -12.60
N GLY A 42 0.91 51.36 -11.92
CA GLY A 42 -0.45 51.60 -12.43
C GLY A 42 -0.98 50.97 -13.74
N GLY A 43 -1.95 50.06 -13.58
CA GLY A 43 -3.32 50.27 -14.10
C GLY A 43 -3.77 49.54 -15.37
N ALA A 44 -4.85 48.77 -15.18
CA ALA A 44 -5.90 48.37 -16.14
C ALA A 44 -5.88 46.93 -16.68
N ASN A 45 -6.89 46.18 -16.18
CA ASN A 45 -7.55 44.98 -16.70
C ASN A 45 -7.13 44.47 -18.09
N GLN A 46 -6.65 43.22 -18.11
CA GLN A 46 -6.93 42.20 -19.13
C GLN A 46 -6.44 40.85 -18.59
N ASN A 47 -7.30 40.14 -17.85
CA ASN A 47 -7.11 38.72 -17.54
C ASN A 47 -7.95 37.94 -18.55
N ASP A 48 -7.39 37.69 -19.72
CA ASP A 48 -7.71 36.50 -20.51
C ASP A 48 -6.40 35.70 -20.54
N GLU A 49 -6.17 34.94 -19.47
CA GLU A 49 -5.10 33.96 -19.40
C GLU A 49 -5.56 32.72 -20.17
N GLU A 50 -4.82 32.37 -21.23
CA GLU A 50 -4.77 31.00 -21.76
C GLU A 50 -4.37 30.07 -20.60
N MET A 51 -5.37 29.44 -19.98
CA MET A 51 -5.14 28.41 -18.98
C MET A 51 -4.53 27.20 -19.68
N GLU A 52 -3.29 26.85 -19.32
CA GLU A 52 -2.76 25.51 -19.55
C GLU A 52 -3.81 24.49 -19.06
N GLU A 53 -4.18 23.52 -19.91
CA GLU A 53 -5.16 22.49 -19.57
C GLU A 53 -4.66 21.67 -18.37
N ASP A 54 -5.15 21.97 -17.17
CA ASP A 54 -4.86 21.20 -15.96
C ASP A 54 -5.51 19.81 -16.06
N GLU A 55 -4.79 18.86 -16.65
CA GLU A 55 -5.21 17.46 -16.79
C GLU A 55 -5.52 16.78 -15.43
N SER A 56 -5.05 17.37 -14.32
CA SER A 56 -5.21 16.86 -12.96
C SER A 56 -6.47 17.36 -12.24
N ARG A 57 -7.27 18.20 -12.91
CA ARG A 57 -8.52 18.74 -12.37
C ARG A 57 -9.43 17.67 -11.79
N ALA A 58 -10.15 18.03 -10.72
CA ALA A 58 -11.04 17.12 -10.00
C ALA A 58 -12.38 16.90 -10.69
N GLU A 59 -12.78 17.84 -11.55
CA GLU A 59 -14.05 17.82 -12.25
C GLU A 59 -13.93 18.54 -13.60
N ALA A 60 -14.82 18.18 -14.53
CA ALA A 60 -14.91 18.81 -15.84
C ALA A 60 -16.30 18.62 -16.43
N THR A 61 -16.70 19.59 -17.26
CA THR A 61 -17.82 19.43 -18.21
C THR A 61 -17.24 19.29 -19.62
N PHE A 62 -17.68 18.28 -20.36
CA PHE A 62 -17.31 18.10 -21.75
C PHE A 62 -18.49 17.57 -22.54
N SER A 63 -18.49 17.81 -23.85
CA SER A 63 -19.62 17.48 -24.72
C SER A 63 -19.21 16.79 -25.99
N PHE A 64 -20.18 16.10 -26.60
CA PHE A 64 -20.03 15.34 -27.82
C PHE A 64 -21.29 15.49 -28.67
N ILE A 65 -21.10 16.01 -29.89
CA ILE A 65 -22.18 16.15 -30.87
C ILE A 65 -22.12 14.95 -31.81
N ILE A 66 -23.20 14.17 -31.85
CA ILE A 66 -23.35 13.05 -32.77
C ILE A 66 -24.11 13.53 -33.99
N GLU A 67 -23.46 13.51 -35.15
CA GLU A 67 -24.08 13.81 -36.43
C GLU A 67 -24.74 12.56 -37.05
N ASN A 68 -25.77 12.77 -37.87
CA ASN A 68 -26.53 11.70 -38.53
C ASN A 68 -27.12 10.67 -37.55
N ILE A 69 -27.65 11.12 -36.41
CA ILE A 69 -28.11 10.24 -35.33
C ILE A 69 -29.18 9.25 -35.81
N SER A 70 -30.05 9.65 -36.75
CA SER A 70 -31.10 8.80 -37.31
C SER A 70 -30.58 7.51 -37.95
N LYS A 71 -29.33 7.51 -38.43
CA LYS A 71 -28.65 6.40 -39.11
C LYS A 71 -27.68 5.62 -38.20
N MET A 72 -27.58 5.98 -36.93
CA MET A 72 -26.68 5.32 -35.98
C MET A 72 -26.97 3.82 -35.86
N LYS A 73 -25.93 3.00 -36.06
CA LYS A 73 -26.00 1.53 -35.95
C LYS A 73 -24.96 0.94 -34.98
N GLU A 74 -23.80 1.58 -34.90
CA GLU A 74 -22.67 1.15 -34.06
C GLU A 74 -22.48 2.13 -32.89
N SER A 75 -21.71 1.71 -31.89
CA SER A 75 -21.33 2.59 -30.78
C SER A 75 -20.36 3.67 -31.24
N THR A 76 -20.56 4.90 -30.78
CA THR A 76 -19.67 6.03 -31.04
C THR A 76 -19.08 6.54 -29.73
N LEU A 77 -17.79 6.86 -29.77
CA LEU A 77 -17.04 7.43 -28.64
C LEU A 77 -16.67 8.88 -28.95
N SER A 78 -16.71 9.73 -27.94
CA SER A 78 -16.17 11.09 -28.02
C SER A 78 -14.64 11.10 -27.98
N PRO A 79 -14.00 12.24 -28.33
CA PRO A 79 -12.65 12.55 -27.89
C PRO A 79 -12.52 12.44 -26.36
N SER A 80 -11.32 12.13 -25.88
CA SER A 80 -11.01 12.06 -24.46
C SER A 80 -11.03 13.44 -23.82
N CYS A 81 -11.65 13.55 -22.65
CA CYS A 81 -11.50 14.66 -21.73
C CYS A 81 -10.65 14.20 -20.53
N MET A 82 -9.57 14.92 -20.22
CA MET A 82 -8.71 14.58 -19.09
C MET A 82 -9.29 15.11 -17.77
N VAL A 83 -9.46 14.21 -16.80
CA VAL A 83 -9.84 14.50 -15.41
C VAL A 83 -9.09 13.52 -14.52
N ARG A 84 -8.38 14.01 -13.49
CA ARG A 84 -7.46 13.22 -12.66
C ARG A 84 -6.39 12.44 -13.45
N ASN A 85 -5.88 13.02 -14.54
CA ASN A 85 -4.97 12.36 -15.49
C ASN A 85 -5.52 11.05 -16.10
N LEU A 86 -6.84 10.85 -16.07
CA LEU A 86 -7.49 9.73 -16.75
C LEU A 86 -8.27 10.22 -17.96
N PRO A 87 -8.29 9.48 -19.08
CA PRO A 87 -9.10 9.82 -20.23
C PRO A 87 -10.55 9.39 -20.00
N TRP A 88 -11.46 10.37 -20.00
CA TRP A 88 -12.91 10.17 -19.92
C TRP A 88 -13.56 10.38 -21.29
N LYS A 89 -14.46 9.49 -21.70
CA LYS A 89 -15.16 9.55 -22.99
C LYS A 89 -16.66 9.39 -22.82
N ILE A 90 -17.43 10.12 -23.62
CA ILE A 90 -18.85 9.86 -23.81
C ILE A 90 -18.99 8.68 -24.76
N MET A 91 -19.74 7.66 -24.36
CA MET A 91 -20.12 6.54 -25.21
C MET A 91 -21.63 6.55 -25.45
N ALA A 92 -22.02 6.57 -26.71
CA ALA A 92 -23.41 6.50 -27.12
C ALA A 92 -23.63 5.33 -28.06
N MET A 93 -24.78 4.68 -27.95
CA MET A 93 -25.17 3.59 -28.86
C MET A 93 -26.68 3.38 -28.90
N GLN A 94 -27.19 2.91 -30.04
CA GLN A 94 -28.59 2.49 -30.14
C GLN A 94 -28.78 1.14 -29.44
N ARG A 95 -29.69 1.08 -28.46
CA ARG A 95 -30.08 -0.15 -27.77
C ARG A 95 -31.49 -0.58 -28.18
N ILE A 96 -31.69 -1.89 -28.31
CA ILE A 96 -32.99 -2.50 -28.59
C ILE A 96 -33.43 -3.22 -27.33
N ASN A 97 -34.60 -2.85 -26.81
CA ASN A 97 -35.20 -3.59 -25.70
C ASN A 97 -35.76 -4.92 -26.25
N GLN A 98 -35.39 -6.05 -25.63
CA GLN A 98 -35.76 -7.38 -26.10
C GLN A 98 -37.10 -7.86 -25.52
N ASN A 99 -37.68 -7.13 -24.56
CA ASN A 99 -38.77 -7.61 -23.69
C ASN A 99 -40.14 -6.91 -23.86
N ALA A 100 -40.38 -6.07 -24.87
CA ALA A 100 -41.78 -5.71 -25.18
C ALA A 100 -42.18 -5.93 -26.63
N ASP A 101 -43.48 -6.22 -26.75
CA ASP A 101 -44.16 -6.56 -27.98
C ASP A 101 -44.02 -5.48 -29.05
N LYS A 102 -43.94 -6.00 -30.28
CA LYS A 102 -43.82 -5.35 -31.59
C LYS A 102 -44.29 -3.89 -31.64
N TYR A 103 -43.40 -3.05 -32.21
CA TYR A 103 -43.51 -1.65 -32.64
C TYR A 103 -42.95 -0.60 -31.64
N ASN A 104 -41.69 -0.23 -31.87
CA ASN A 104 -40.87 0.84 -31.23
C ASN A 104 -40.30 0.60 -29.81
N GLN A 105 -39.14 -0.07 -29.77
CA GLN A 105 -38.37 -0.28 -28.54
C GLN A 105 -36.88 0.09 -28.66
N LYS A 106 -36.55 1.04 -29.56
CA LYS A 106 -35.20 1.60 -29.62
C LYS A 106 -35.04 2.66 -28.52
N SER A 107 -33.88 2.71 -27.90
CA SER A 107 -33.52 3.75 -26.94
C SER A 107 -32.06 4.14 -27.12
N LEU A 108 -31.73 5.38 -26.78
CA LEU A 108 -30.36 5.84 -26.68
C LEU A 108 -29.74 5.21 -25.44
N GLY A 109 -28.70 4.41 -25.63
CA GLY A 109 -27.75 4.05 -24.59
C GLY A 109 -26.73 5.17 -24.46
N PHE A 110 -26.52 5.65 -23.24
CA PHE A 110 -25.58 6.73 -22.94
C PHE A 110 -24.77 6.36 -21.69
N PHE A 111 -23.46 6.26 -21.87
CA PHE A 111 -22.49 5.81 -20.88
C PHE A 111 -21.32 6.78 -20.80
N LEU A 112 -20.69 6.82 -19.64
CA LEU A 112 -19.41 7.45 -19.41
C LEU A 112 -18.37 6.34 -19.33
N GLN A 113 -17.31 6.46 -20.14
CA GLN A 113 -16.17 5.55 -20.14
C GLN A 113 -14.95 6.24 -19.51
N CYS A 114 -14.16 5.49 -18.75
CA CYS A 114 -12.97 5.96 -18.05
C CYS A 114 -11.80 4.99 -18.30
N ASN A 115 -10.68 5.48 -18.82
CA ASN A 115 -9.42 4.76 -18.93
C ASN A 115 -9.49 3.33 -19.53
N ALA A 116 -10.40 3.12 -20.48
CA ALA A 116 -10.68 1.80 -21.06
C ALA A 116 -9.54 1.24 -21.94
N GLU A 117 -8.64 2.10 -22.40
CA GLU A 117 -7.49 1.73 -23.24
C GLU A 117 -6.27 1.27 -22.42
N SER A 118 -6.32 1.40 -21.09
CA SER A 118 -5.23 0.98 -20.22
C SER A 118 -5.10 -0.54 -20.16
N GLU A 119 -3.89 -1.05 -20.40
CA GLU A 119 -3.56 -2.47 -20.21
C GLU A 119 -3.45 -2.86 -18.72
N SER A 120 -3.37 -1.87 -17.82
CA SER A 120 -3.28 -2.11 -16.38
C SER A 120 -4.61 -2.62 -15.82
N THR A 121 -4.55 -3.67 -15.02
CA THR A 121 -5.71 -4.21 -14.31
C THR A 121 -5.87 -3.67 -12.89
N SER A 122 -4.89 -2.90 -12.39
CA SER A 122 -4.78 -2.50 -10.98
C SER A 122 -5.24 -1.07 -10.69
N TRP A 123 -5.81 -0.36 -11.66
CA TRP A 123 -6.31 1.00 -11.47
C TRP A 123 -7.77 1.03 -11.03
N SER A 124 -8.12 2.08 -10.28
CA SER A 124 -9.52 2.39 -9.98
C SER A 124 -9.74 3.89 -9.77
N CYS A 125 -10.92 4.38 -10.12
CA CYS A 125 -11.33 5.77 -9.94
C CYS A 125 -12.82 5.85 -9.62
N ASN A 126 -13.17 6.36 -8.44
CA ASN A 126 -14.56 6.64 -8.09
C ASN A 126 -14.98 8.00 -8.66
N ALA A 127 -16.14 8.07 -9.29
CA ALA A 127 -16.66 9.34 -9.80
C ALA A 127 -18.18 9.43 -9.72
N ALA A 128 -18.66 10.66 -9.54
CA ALA A 128 -20.04 11.04 -9.76
C ALA A 128 -20.12 11.81 -11.07
N ALA A 129 -21.15 11.57 -11.87
CA ALA A 129 -21.34 12.27 -13.13
C ALA A 129 -22.82 12.56 -13.42
N GLU A 130 -23.06 13.65 -14.13
CA GLU A 130 -24.36 14.02 -14.69
C GLU A 130 -24.29 13.85 -16.20
N LEU A 131 -25.07 12.92 -16.74
CA LEU A 131 -25.21 12.68 -18.17
C LEU A 131 -26.42 13.48 -18.64
N LYS A 132 -26.22 14.28 -19.69
CA LYS A 132 -27.21 15.23 -20.20
C LYS A 132 -27.36 15.12 -21.72
N VAL A 133 -28.60 15.07 -22.18
CA VAL A 133 -28.95 15.38 -23.58
C VAL A 133 -29.44 16.83 -23.60
N VAL A 134 -28.70 17.69 -24.27
CA VAL A 134 -28.97 19.13 -24.31
C VAL A 134 -30.17 19.41 -25.22
N ASN A 135 -31.05 20.33 -24.81
CA ASN A 135 -32.14 20.81 -25.63
C ASN A 135 -31.69 21.98 -26.50
N TRP A 136 -31.91 21.90 -27.82
CA TRP A 136 -31.54 22.96 -28.75
C TRP A 136 -32.51 24.16 -28.70
N LYS A 137 -33.70 23.98 -28.09
CA LYS A 137 -34.67 25.07 -27.96
C LYS A 137 -34.31 25.94 -26.74
N PRO A 138 -34.31 27.28 -26.86
CA PRO A 138 -33.94 28.19 -25.75
C PRO A 138 -34.78 28.02 -24.47
N ASP A 139 -36.06 27.63 -24.62
CA ASP A 139 -36.99 27.39 -23.51
C ASP A 139 -37.18 25.89 -23.21
N GLY A 140 -36.42 25.01 -23.86
CA GLY A 140 -36.50 23.57 -23.70
C GLY A 140 -35.72 23.08 -22.47
N GLU A 141 -36.25 22.10 -21.76
CA GLU A 141 -35.53 21.46 -20.65
C GLU A 141 -34.58 20.38 -21.16
N ASP A 142 -33.36 20.37 -20.62
CA ASP A 142 -32.38 19.31 -20.83
C ASP A 142 -32.85 18.01 -20.17
N PHE A 143 -32.54 16.87 -20.78
CA PHE A 143 -32.80 15.57 -20.16
C PHE A 143 -31.54 15.07 -19.43
N VAL A 144 -31.59 15.06 -18.09
CA VAL A 144 -30.43 14.75 -17.22
C VAL A 144 -30.68 13.50 -16.38
N ARG A 145 -29.66 12.66 -16.25
CA ARG A 145 -29.59 11.61 -15.22
C ARG A 145 -28.22 11.57 -14.56
N LYS A 146 -28.16 11.17 -13.29
CA LYS A 146 -26.92 11.13 -12.50
C LYS A 146 -26.46 9.70 -12.28
N ILE A 147 -25.16 9.49 -12.31
CA ILE A 147 -24.51 8.22 -11.95
C ILE A 147 -23.47 8.46 -10.87
N GLN A 148 -23.21 7.43 -10.07
CA GLN A 148 -22.05 7.35 -9.20
C GLN A 148 -21.49 5.93 -9.30
N HIS A 149 -20.20 5.80 -9.62
CA HIS A 149 -19.61 4.50 -9.92
C HIS A 149 -18.11 4.45 -9.61
N LEU A 150 -17.63 3.26 -9.24
CA LEU A 150 -16.21 2.94 -9.13
C LEU A 150 -15.75 2.36 -10.46
N PHE A 151 -15.06 3.16 -11.28
CA PHE A 151 -14.49 2.72 -12.54
C PHE A 151 -13.19 1.96 -12.30
N TYR A 152 -13.01 0.84 -12.98
CA TYR A 152 -11.79 0.02 -12.95
C TYR A 152 -11.72 -0.84 -14.22
N SER A 153 -10.65 -1.61 -14.43
CA SER A 153 -10.42 -2.31 -15.72
C SER A 153 -11.58 -3.18 -16.23
N LYS A 154 -12.34 -3.86 -15.35
CA LYS A 154 -13.48 -4.70 -15.75
C LYS A 154 -14.79 -3.94 -15.92
N GLU A 155 -14.98 -2.85 -15.19
CA GLU A 155 -16.14 -1.95 -15.29
C GLU A 155 -15.62 -0.54 -15.59
N ASN A 156 -15.05 -0.39 -16.79
CA ASN A 156 -14.45 0.86 -17.25
C ASN A 156 -15.48 1.80 -17.91
N ASP A 157 -16.71 1.34 -18.08
CA ASP A 157 -17.84 2.15 -18.55
C ASP A 157 -19.07 1.96 -17.65
N TRP A 158 -19.82 3.04 -17.44
CA TRP A 158 -21.03 3.02 -16.65
C TRP A 158 -22.05 4.05 -17.13
N GLY A 159 -23.33 3.71 -17.06
CA GLY A 159 -24.40 4.56 -17.57
C GLY A 159 -25.71 3.82 -17.73
N TYR A 160 -26.51 4.24 -18.71
CA TYR A 160 -27.84 3.71 -18.93
C TYR A 160 -27.97 3.11 -20.32
N SER A 161 -28.32 1.82 -20.40
CA SER A 161 -28.72 1.17 -21.65
C SER A 161 -30.00 1.76 -22.24
N HIS A 162 -30.89 2.28 -21.40
CA HIS A 162 -32.14 2.91 -21.81
C HIS A 162 -32.23 4.32 -21.19
N PHE A 163 -31.45 5.25 -21.75
CA PHE A 163 -31.35 6.62 -21.26
C PHE A 163 -32.57 7.44 -21.68
N LEU A 164 -32.80 7.56 -22.99
CA LEU A 164 -33.94 8.27 -23.58
C LEU A 164 -34.60 7.42 -24.68
N PRO A 165 -35.94 7.34 -24.76
CA PRO A 165 -36.62 6.63 -25.84
C PRO A 165 -36.27 7.23 -27.21
N TRP A 166 -36.02 6.38 -28.21
CA TRP A 166 -35.51 6.84 -29.51
C TRP A 166 -36.52 7.67 -30.30
N ASN A 167 -37.82 7.38 -30.12
CA ASN A 167 -38.90 8.16 -30.69
C ASN A 167 -38.98 9.57 -30.10
N GLU A 168 -38.70 9.74 -28.80
CA GLU A 168 -38.66 11.05 -28.15
C GLU A 168 -37.39 11.83 -28.52
N LEU A 169 -36.25 11.14 -28.64
CA LEU A 169 -34.99 11.74 -29.06
C LEU A 169 -35.10 12.38 -30.46
N LEU A 170 -35.75 11.67 -31.40
CA LEU A 170 -35.88 12.11 -32.79
C LEU A 170 -37.12 12.97 -33.05
N ASP A 171 -37.93 13.27 -32.03
CA ASP A 171 -39.10 14.12 -32.17
C ASP A 171 -38.69 15.61 -32.28
N PRO A 172 -38.86 16.27 -33.43
CA PRO A 172 -38.48 17.68 -33.60
C PRO A 172 -39.24 18.62 -32.65
N ASP A 173 -40.41 18.21 -32.16
CA ASP A 173 -41.19 19.00 -31.20
C ASP A 173 -40.58 18.99 -29.80
N LYS A 174 -39.78 17.96 -29.46
CA LYS A 174 -39.10 17.84 -28.16
C LYS A 174 -37.81 18.66 -28.05
N GLY A 175 -37.16 18.95 -29.18
CA GLY A 175 -35.98 19.82 -29.24
C GLY A 175 -34.63 19.16 -28.92
N TYR A 176 -34.57 17.84 -28.75
CA TYR A 176 -33.31 17.12 -28.51
C TYR A 176 -32.49 16.84 -29.78
N VAL A 177 -33.07 17.06 -30.96
CA VAL A 177 -32.43 16.88 -32.26
C VAL A 177 -32.59 18.16 -33.10
N GLU A 178 -31.49 18.60 -33.71
CA GLU A 178 -31.46 19.69 -34.70
C GLU A 178 -30.55 19.24 -35.85
N ASP A 179 -31.01 19.36 -37.10
CA ASP A 179 -30.25 18.95 -38.31
C ASP A 179 -29.69 17.51 -38.25
N ASP A 180 -30.46 16.56 -37.68
CA ASP A 180 -30.04 15.17 -37.45
C ASP A 180 -28.78 15.06 -36.55
N LYS A 181 -28.59 16.05 -35.67
CA LYS A 181 -27.53 16.10 -34.65
C LYS A 181 -28.11 16.07 -33.24
N VAL A 182 -27.43 15.36 -32.35
CA VAL A 182 -27.75 15.33 -30.91
C VAL A 182 -26.54 15.78 -30.12
N HIS A 183 -26.77 16.66 -29.14
CA HIS A 183 -25.73 17.19 -28.27
C HIS A 183 -25.78 16.47 -26.92
N LEU A 184 -24.73 15.68 -26.64
CA LEU A 184 -24.51 15.03 -25.36
C LEU A 184 -23.53 15.83 -24.54
N GLU A 185 -23.79 15.98 -23.26
CA GLU A 185 -22.91 16.64 -22.31
C GLU A 185 -22.75 15.77 -21.06
N VAL A 186 -21.53 15.72 -20.52
CA VAL A 186 -21.23 15.09 -19.24
C VAL A 186 -20.51 16.07 -18.36
N PHE A 187 -21.04 16.27 -17.15
CA PHE A 187 -20.28 16.82 -16.03
C PHE A 187 -19.80 15.65 -15.18
N VAL A 188 -18.49 15.50 -15.01
CA VAL A 188 -17.87 14.46 -14.18
C VAL A 188 -17.10 15.10 -13.03
N LYS A 189 -17.26 14.55 -11.83
CA LYS A 189 -16.46 14.85 -10.64
C LYS A 189 -15.83 13.55 -10.14
N ALA A 190 -14.51 13.47 -10.21
CA ALA A 190 -13.73 12.27 -9.94
C ALA A 190 -12.86 12.41 -8.69
N ASP A 191 -12.87 11.36 -7.87
CA ASP A 191 -11.93 11.17 -6.76
C ASP A 191 -10.53 10.87 -7.31
N ALA A 192 -9.50 11.10 -6.49
CA ALA A 192 -8.15 10.76 -6.89
C ALA A 192 -8.03 9.23 -7.13
N PRO A 193 -7.51 8.81 -8.29
CA PRO A 193 -7.45 7.40 -8.68
C PRO A 193 -6.32 6.64 -7.98
N HIS A 194 -6.52 5.34 -7.80
CA HIS A 194 -5.49 4.40 -7.33
C HIS A 194 -4.91 3.61 -8.51
N GLY A 195 -3.68 3.10 -8.37
CA GLY A 195 -3.04 2.25 -9.37
C GLY A 195 -2.62 2.95 -10.66
N VAL A 196 -2.64 4.29 -10.66
CA VAL A 196 -2.09 5.16 -11.70
C VAL A 196 -1.04 6.08 -11.09
N SER A 197 -0.20 6.71 -11.92
CA SER A 197 0.83 7.64 -11.45
C SER A 197 0.17 8.91 -10.89
N TRP A 198 -0.25 8.86 -9.62
CA TRP A 198 -0.77 10.00 -8.87
C TRP A 198 0.32 10.57 -7.97
N ASP A 199 0.80 11.76 -8.30
CA ASP A 199 1.79 12.47 -7.47
C ASP A 199 1.08 13.23 -6.33
N SER A 200 0.79 12.49 -5.25
CA SER A 200 0.19 13.01 -4.03
C SER A 200 0.88 14.30 -3.54
N LYS A 201 2.21 14.37 -3.62
CA LYS A 201 2.98 15.47 -3.06
C LYS A 201 2.91 16.71 -3.95
N LYS A 202 2.96 16.56 -5.27
CA LYS A 202 2.76 17.67 -6.21
C LYS A 202 1.41 18.35 -6.02
N HIS A 203 0.33 17.56 -5.84
CA HIS A 203 -1.03 18.12 -5.77
C HIS A 203 -1.43 18.63 -4.37
N THR A 204 -0.92 18.01 -3.31
CA THR A 204 -1.36 18.30 -1.93
C THR A 204 -0.27 18.90 -1.04
N GLY A 205 1.00 18.71 -1.39
CA GLY A 205 2.16 18.97 -0.53
C GLY A 205 2.45 17.83 0.46
N PHE A 206 1.68 16.73 0.42
CA PHE A 206 1.78 15.61 1.35
C PHE A 206 1.88 14.27 0.61
N VAL A 207 2.45 13.26 1.28
CA VAL A 207 2.63 11.92 0.73
C VAL A 207 1.84 10.88 1.53
N GLY A 208 1.41 9.83 0.83
CA GLY A 208 0.64 8.73 1.40
C GLY A 208 1.51 7.62 2.03
N LEU A 209 0.83 6.62 2.57
CA LEU A 209 1.41 5.39 3.12
C LEU A 209 1.00 4.20 2.26
N LYS A 210 1.94 3.31 1.95
CA LYS A 210 1.64 2.08 1.21
C LYS A 210 0.76 1.16 2.04
N ASN A 211 -0.35 0.73 1.46
CA ASN A 211 -1.17 -0.32 2.02
C ASN A 211 -0.45 -1.69 1.92
N GLN A 212 -0.41 -2.45 3.02
CA GLN A 212 0.18 -3.78 3.10
C GLN A 212 -0.88 -4.88 3.29
N GLY A 213 -2.13 -4.64 2.90
CA GLY A 213 -3.24 -5.56 3.05
C GLY A 213 -4.33 -4.93 3.90
N ALA A 214 -4.45 -5.35 5.17
CA ALA A 214 -5.47 -4.83 6.08
C ALA A 214 -4.96 -3.70 7.00
N THR A 215 -3.81 -3.09 6.69
CA THR A 215 -3.13 -2.12 7.58
C THR A 215 -3.68 -0.69 7.47
N CYS A 216 -4.75 -0.43 6.72
CA CYS A 216 -5.27 0.92 6.44
C CYS A 216 -5.63 1.69 7.74
N TYR A 217 -6.13 1.00 8.76
CA TYR A 217 -6.47 1.60 10.05
C TYR A 217 -5.22 2.13 10.78
N MET A 218 -4.09 1.42 10.66
CA MET A 218 -2.79 1.86 11.17
C MET A 218 -2.29 3.05 10.35
N ASN A 219 -2.42 3.02 9.02
CA ASN A 219 -2.02 4.14 8.16
C ASN A 219 -2.76 5.43 8.54
N SER A 220 -4.08 5.33 8.74
CA SER A 220 -4.94 6.44 9.20
C SER A 220 -4.48 7.01 10.54
N LEU A 221 -4.12 6.16 11.50
CA LEU A 221 -3.59 6.56 12.79
C LEU A 221 -2.20 7.22 12.66
N LEU A 222 -1.30 6.65 11.85
CA LEU A 222 0.05 7.18 11.66
C LEU A 222 0.04 8.59 11.05
N GLN A 223 -0.81 8.83 10.04
CA GLN A 223 -0.98 10.17 9.47
C GLN A 223 -1.50 11.16 10.54
N THR A 224 -2.48 10.75 11.34
CA THR A 224 -3.03 11.57 12.43
C THR A 224 -1.96 11.96 13.46
N LEU A 225 -1.13 11.01 13.87
CA LEU A 225 -0.03 11.26 14.81
C LEU A 225 1.09 12.10 14.17
N PHE A 226 1.38 11.90 12.88
CA PHE A 226 2.37 12.67 12.14
C PHE A 226 2.02 14.16 12.06
N PHE A 227 0.74 14.48 11.84
CA PHE A 227 0.24 15.86 11.81
C PHE A 227 0.02 16.48 13.19
N THR A 228 0.21 15.71 14.27
CA THR A 228 0.40 16.28 15.60
C THR A 228 1.84 16.80 15.72
N ASN A 229 2.11 17.97 15.14
CA ASN A 229 3.48 18.45 14.90
C ASN A 229 4.38 18.49 16.14
N LYS A 230 3.82 18.86 17.31
CA LYS A 230 4.54 18.84 18.58
C LYS A 230 4.97 17.44 19.01
N LEU A 231 4.12 16.43 18.78
CA LEU A 231 4.48 15.03 18.97
C LEU A 231 5.57 14.62 17.99
N ARG A 232 5.44 14.96 16.71
CA ARG A 232 6.44 14.65 15.67
C ARG A 232 7.83 15.19 16.02
N LYS A 233 7.94 16.44 16.49
CA LYS A 233 9.21 17.00 16.95
C LYS A 233 9.80 16.23 18.13
N ALA A 234 8.97 15.85 19.11
CA ALA A 234 9.44 15.04 20.22
C ALA A 234 9.91 13.65 19.79
N VAL A 235 9.22 13.03 18.82
CA VAL A 235 9.61 11.74 18.24
C VAL A 235 10.99 11.82 17.58
N TYR A 236 11.31 12.90 16.85
CA TYR A 236 12.63 13.08 16.25
C TYR A 236 13.77 13.24 17.25
N LEU A 237 13.48 13.61 18.50
CA LEU A 237 14.46 13.81 19.57
C LEU A 237 14.67 12.57 20.46
N MET A 238 13.99 11.46 20.18
CA MET A 238 14.20 10.22 20.93
C MET A 238 15.58 9.60 20.62
N PRO A 239 16.32 9.13 21.63
CA PRO A 239 17.63 8.51 21.46
C PRO A 239 17.49 7.08 20.95
N THR A 240 17.72 6.86 19.65
CA THR A 240 17.55 5.56 18.99
C THR A 240 18.82 5.05 18.33
N GLU A 241 19.98 5.68 18.57
CA GLU A 241 21.26 5.38 17.92
C GLU A 241 21.77 3.95 18.19
N SER A 242 21.45 3.37 19.34
CA SER A 242 21.85 2.01 19.72
C SER A 242 20.76 0.96 19.49
N ASP A 243 19.59 1.36 19.00
CA ASP A 243 18.44 0.48 18.86
C ASP A 243 18.60 -0.49 17.67
N ASP A 244 18.01 -1.69 17.78
CA ASP A 244 17.94 -2.66 16.70
C ASP A 244 17.02 -2.12 15.57
N PRO A 245 17.53 -1.96 14.32
CA PRO A 245 16.77 -1.46 13.19
C PRO A 245 15.47 -2.22 12.86
N ALA A 246 15.39 -3.50 13.22
CA ALA A 246 14.28 -4.40 12.88
C ALA A 246 13.26 -4.57 14.02
N LYS A 247 13.62 -4.22 15.26
CA LYS A 247 12.76 -4.47 16.45
C LYS A 247 12.33 -3.20 17.18
N SER A 248 13.02 -2.07 16.98
CA SER A 248 12.70 -0.83 17.68
C SER A 248 11.51 -0.11 17.05
N VAL A 249 10.38 -0.11 17.77
CA VAL A 249 9.17 0.67 17.43
C VAL A 249 9.45 2.17 17.35
N PRO A 250 10.19 2.81 18.32
CA PRO A 250 10.49 4.24 18.24
C PRO A 250 11.30 4.61 17.00
N LEU A 251 12.31 3.81 16.65
CA LEU A 251 13.11 4.02 15.45
C LEU A 251 12.30 3.79 14.17
N ALA A 252 11.44 2.77 14.15
CA ALA A 252 10.56 2.53 13.02
C ALA A 252 9.58 3.68 12.81
N LEU A 253 9.02 4.24 13.88
CA LEU A 253 8.16 5.43 13.82
C LEU A 253 8.93 6.66 13.35
N GLN A 254 10.15 6.91 13.84
CA GLN A 254 11.02 7.98 13.36
C GLN A 254 11.27 7.87 11.86
N ARG A 255 11.52 6.65 11.36
CA ARG A 255 11.71 6.39 9.92
C ARG A 255 10.46 6.75 9.12
N VAL A 256 9.28 6.29 9.57
CA VAL A 256 8.01 6.62 8.90
C VAL A 256 7.76 8.12 8.90
N PHE A 257 7.95 8.82 10.03
CA PHE A 257 7.76 10.27 10.11
C PHE A 257 8.75 11.03 9.23
N PHE A 258 10.02 10.62 9.22
CA PHE A 258 11.03 11.21 8.36
C PHE A 258 10.68 11.04 6.88
N GLU A 259 10.32 9.83 6.46
CA GLU A 259 9.91 9.55 5.08
C GLU A 259 8.63 10.30 4.69
N LEU A 260 7.64 10.42 5.58
CA LEU A 260 6.42 11.21 5.33
C LEU A 260 6.71 12.70 5.13
N GLN A 261 7.80 13.21 5.71
CA GLN A 261 8.20 14.60 5.57
C GLN A 261 9.01 14.87 4.30
N PHE A 262 9.89 13.94 3.88
CA PHE A 262 10.86 14.19 2.80
C PHE A 262 10.65 13.38 1.54
N SER A 263 10.04 12.19 1.60
CA SER A 263 9.81 11.36 0.42
C SER A 263 8.81 12.00 -0.53
N ASP A 264 9.00 11.77 -1.83
CA ASP A 264 8.02 12.07 -2.88
C ASP A 264 7.20 10.82 -3.25
N LYS A 265 7.65 9.63 -2.83
CA LYS A 265 6.98 8.35 -3.07
C LYS A 265 6.23 7.87 -1.80
N PRO A 266 5.12 7.12 -1.95
CA PRO A 266 4.38 6.53 -0.84
C PRO A 266 5.27 5.77 0.15
N VAL A 267 5.08 6.02 1.44
CA VAL A 267 5.96 5.56 2.53
C VAL A 267 5.60 4.14 2.96
N GLY A 268 6.61 3.28 3.12
CA GLY A 268 6.39 1.89 3.53
C GLY A 268 6.36 1.74 5.06
N THR A 269 5.40 0.98 5.59
CA THR A 269 5.29 0.68 7.03
C THR A 269 5.82 -0.72 7.44
N LYS A 270 6.45 -1.45 6.52
CA LYS A 270 6.91 -2.86 6.73
C LYS A 270 7.82 -3.04 7.95
N LYS A 271 8.75 -2.10 8.19
CA LYS A 271 9.64 -2.17 9.35
C LYS A 271 8.91 -1.86 10.66
N LEU A 272 7.84 -1.08 10.61
CA LEU A 272 7.03 -0.73 11.78
C LEU A 272 6.15 -1.92 12.19
N THR A 273 5.43 -2.54 11.26
CA THR A 273 4.64 -3.75 11.55
C THR A 273 5.52 -4.86 12.14
N LYS A 274 6.70 -5.09 11.54
CA LYS A 274 7.67 -6.05 12.06
C LYS A 274 8.17 -5.70 13.48
N SER A 275 8.32 -4.42 13.81
CA SER A 275 8.76 -4.00 15.15
C SER A 275 7.71 -4.25 16.24
N PHE A 276 6.43 -4.33 15.88
CA PHE A 276 5.35 -4.78 16.77
C PHE A 276 5.31 -6.30 16.96
N GLY A 277 6.15 -7.04 16.24
CA GLY A 277 6.14 -8.51 16.24
C GLY A 277 5.06 -9.10 15.33
N TRP A 278 4.44 -8.30 14.45
CA TRP A 278 3.47 -8.80 13.48
C TRP A 278 4.20 -9.55 12.37
N GLU A 279 3.75 -10.77 12.10
CA GLU A 279 4.16 -11.55 10.93
C GLU A 279 3.30 -11.21 9.71
N THR A 280 3.66 -11.74 8.54
CA THR A 280 2.97 -11.42 7.27
C THR A 280 1.47 -11.77 7.29
N LEU A 281 1.06 -12.77 8.07
CA LEU A 281 -0.36 -13.12 8.20
C LEU A 281 -1.12 -12.13 9.11
N ASP A 282 -0.45 -11.62 10.15
CA ASP A 282 -1.04 -10.68 11.09
C ASP A 282 -1.36 -9.33 10.42
N THR A 283 -0.65 -8.95 9.35
CA THR A 283 -0.95 -7.72 8.58
C THR A 283 -2.28 -7.77 7.83
N PHE A 284 -2.93 -8.94 7.76
CA PHE A 284 -4.29 -9.11 7.23
C PHE A 284 -5.36 -9.14 8.33
N MET A 285 -4.97 -9.11 9.61
CA MET A 285 -5.89 -9.01 10.75
C MET A 285 -6.10 -7.55 11.14
N GLN A 286 -7.36 -7.16 11.33
CA GLN A 286 -7.70 -5.84 11.82
C GLN A 286 -7.60 -5.82 13.36
N HIS A 287 -6.73 -4.97 13.88
CA HIS A 287 -6.61 -4.72 15.32
C HIS A 287 -7.47 -3.51 15.73
N ASP A 288 -7.81 -3.43 17.02
CA ASP A 288 -8.46 -2.25 17.58
C ASP A 288 -7.52 -1.03 17.48
N VAL A 289 -7.97 0.01 16.79
CA VAL A 289 -7.21 1.26 16.59
C VAL A 289 -6.87 1.92 17.92
N GLN A 290 -7.76 1.81 18.92
CA GLN A 290 -7.50 2.34 20.25
C GLN A 290 -6.35 1.61 20.92
N GLU A 291 -6.36 0.27 20.88
CA GLU A 291 -5.29 -0.54 21.47
C GLU A 291 -3.95 -0.25 20.77
N LEU A 292 -3.94 -0.19 19.44
CA LEU A 292 -2.74 0.16 18.69
C LEU A 292 -2.22 1.57 19.03
N CYS A 293 -3.11 2.56 19.13
CA CYS A 293 -2.75 3.93 19.51
C CYS A 293 -2.11 3.96 20.91
N ARG A 294 -2.73 3.29 21.89
CA ARG A 294 -2.20 3.23 23.24
C ARG A 294 -0.85 2.52 23.29
N VAL A 295 -0.70 1.36 22.66
CA VAL A 295 0.57 0.61 22.62
C VAL A 295 1.68 1.44 21.98
N LEU A 296 1.38 2.14 20.88
CA LEU A 296 2.36 3.00 20.21
C LEU A 296 2.76 4.20 21.10
N LEU A 297 1.79 4.89 21.70
CA LEU A 297 2.04 6.04 22.57
C LEU A 297 2.78 5.66 23.85
N GLU A 298 2.45 4.53 24.48
CA GLU A 298 3.14 4.01 25.66
C GLU A 298 4.60 3.61 25.33
N ASN A 299 4.83 3.00 24.17
CA ASN A 299 6.17 2.63 23.73
C ASN A 299 7.04 3.87 23.49
N VAL A 300 6.48 4.88 22.82
CA VAL A 300 7.12 6.18 22.59
C VAL A 300 7.37 6.91 23.92
N GLU A 301 6.40 6.97 24.82
CA GLU A 301 6.55 7.62 26.12
C GLU A 301 7.65 6.96 26.95
N SER A 302 7.67 5.62 27.00
CA SER A 302 8.70 4.86 27.70
C SER A 302 10.10 5.19 27.19
N LYS A 303 10.26 5.35 25.87
CA LYS A 303 11.53 5.74 25.24
C LYS A 303 11.92 7.20 25.49
N MET A 304 10.95 8.08 25.73
CA MET A 304 11.18 9.50 26.04
C MET A 304 11.60 9.75 27.50
N LYS A 305 11.45 8.78 28.41
CA LYS A 305 11.83 8.93 29.82
C LYS A 305 13.33 9.20 29.97
N GLY A 306 13.70 10.17 30.79
CA GLY A 306 15.10 10.57 31.00
C GLY A 306 15.68 11.42 29.87
N THR A 307 14.87 11.92 28.94
CA THR A 307 15.29 12.76 27.82
C THR A 307 14.75 14.19 27.96
N CYS A 308 15.19 15.11 27.09
CA CYS A 308 14.69 16.49 27.07
C CYS A 308 13.20 16.60 26.68
N VAL A 309 12.60 15.54 26.14
CA VAL A 309 11.20 15.49 25.69
C VAL A 309 10.32 14.63 26.59
N GLU A 310 10.76 14.34 27.81
CA GLU A 310 10.01 13.57 28.79
C GLU A 310 8.64 14.21 29.11
N GLY A 311 7.63 13.33 29.24
CA GLY A 311 6.25 13.70 29.57
C GLY A 311 5.51 14.42 28.43
N THR A 312 6.03 14.41 27.19
CA THR A 312 5.34 15.01 26.05
C THR A 312 3.99 14.33 25.78
N ILE A 313 3.92 13.01 25.88
CA ILE A 313 2.68 12.24 25.66
C ILE A 313 1.60 12.63 26.68
N PRO A 314 1.82 12.56 28.01
CA PRO A 314 0.86 13.05 28.98
C PRO A 314 0.46 14.52 28.77
N LYS A 315 1.42 15.41 28.49
CA LYS A 315 1.14 16.84 28.29
C LYS A 315 0.21 17.12 27.10
N LEU A 316 0.21 16.25 26.08
CA LEU A 316 -0.60 16.41 24.87
C LEU A 316 -1.96 15.73 24.96
N PHE A 317 -2.01 14.53 25.54
CA PHE A 317 -3.15 13.62 25.45
C PHE A 317 -3.82 13.29 26.79
N GLU A 318 -3.15 13.52 27.94
CA GLU A 318 -3.71 13.17 29.25
C GLU A 318 -4.78 14.17 29.69
N GLY A 319 -6.00 13.68 29.85
CA GLY A 319 -7.07 14.33 30.60
C GLY A 319 -7.27 13.68 31.97
N LYS A 320 -8.07 14.33 32.82
CA LYS A 320 -8.39 13.83 34.15
C LYS A 320 -9.90 13.79 34.35
N MET A 321 -10.38 12.68 34.91
CA MET A 321 -11.77 12.49 35.29
C MET A 321 -11.88 11.93 36.70
N LEU A 322 -13.04 12.16 37.33
CA LEU A 322 -13.37 11.66 38.65
C LEU A 322 -14.54 10.69 38.54
N SER A 323 -14.26 9.41 38.77
CA SER A 323 -15.26 8.37 38.93
C SER A 323 -15.75 8.38 40.38
N TYR A 324 -17.06 8.45 40.61
CA TYR A 324 -17.62 8.44 41.96
C TYR A 324 -18.76 7.45 42.11
N ILE A 325 -18.88 6.90 43.32
CA ILE A 325 -20.01 6.08 43.78
C ILE A 325 -20.46 6.67 45.12
N LYS A 326 -21.76 6.93 45.26
CA LYS A 326 -22.35 7.48 46.48
C LYS A 326 -23.58 6.67 46.88
N CYS A 327 -23.56 6.04 48.05
CA CYS A 327 -24.72 5.32 48.57
C CYS A 327 -25.87 6.28 48.91
N LYS A 328 -27.12 5.85 48.67
CA LYS A 328 -28.33 6.68 48.88
C LYS A 328 -28.74 6.74 50.36
N HIS A 329 -28.57 5.65 51.10
CA HIS A 329 -29.11 5.49 52.45
C HIS A 329 -28.05 5.51 53.56
N VAL A 330 -26.76 5.43 53.21
CA VAL A 330 -25.64 5.49 54.14
C VAL A 330 -24.63 6.52 53.66
N ASP A 331 -23.96 7.20 54.59
CA ASP A 331 -22.91 8.18 54.27
C ASP A 331 -21.59 7.44 53.95
N TYR A 332 -21.63 6.72 52.84
CA TYR A 332 -20.52 5.97 52.29
C TYR A 332 -20.42 6.23 50.79
N GLY A 333 -19.20 6.42 50.30
CA GLY A 333 -18.95 6.61 48.89
C GLY A 333 -17.48 6.49 48.55
N SER A 334 -17.20 6.19 47.30
CA SER A 334 -15.86 6.13 46.73
C SER A 334 -15.70 7.22 45.69
N LYS A 335 -14.52 7.83 45.66
CA LYS A 335 -14.12 8.79 44.63
C LYS A 335 -12.72 8.41 44.17
N LYS A 336 -12.54 8.24 42.87
CA LYS A 336 -11.27 7.86 42.27
C LYS A 336 -10.97 8.79 41.11
N GLU A 337 -9.85 9.50 41.21
CA GLU A 337 -9.32 10.29 40.10
C GLU A 337 -8.58 9.34 39.14
N GLU A 338 -8.92 9.41 37.86
CA GLU A 338 -8.38 8.56 36.81
C GLU A 338 -7.90 9.45 35.66
N ALA A 339 -6.73 9.14 35.12
CA ALA A 339 -6.22 9.73 33.90
C ALA A 339 -6.81 9.00 32.68
N PHE A 340 -7.06 9.74 31.60
CA PHE A 340 -7.49 9.17 30.32
C PHE A 340 -6.70 9.78 29.17
N TYR A 341 -6.48 9.00 28.11
CA TYR A 341 -5.81 9.42 26.88
C TYR A 341 -6.77 9.51 25.68
N ASP A 342 -7.95 8.93 25.84
CA ASP A 342 -9.03 8.91 24.87
C ASP A 342 -10.39 8.86 25.61
N ILE A 343 -11.47 9.20 24.89
CA ILE A 343 -12.84 9.08 25.38
C ILE A 343 -13.65 8.26 24.38
N GLN A 344 -14.28 7.20 24.87
CA GLN A 344 -15.21 6.39 24.10
C GLN A 344 -16.64 6.94 24.23
N LEU A 345 -17.27 7.23 23.09
CA LEU A 345 -18.61 7.80 23.03
C LEU A 345 -19.59 6.82 22.41
N ASN A 346 -20.70 6.58 23.12
CA ASN A 346 -21.83 5.82 22.61
C ASN A 346 -22.46 6.52 21.40
N VAL A 347 -22.60 5.79 20.29
CA VAL A 347 -23.25 6.30 19.07
C VAL A 347 -24.71 5.86 19.00
N LYS A 348 -24.99 4.59 19.34
CA LYS A 348 -26.33 4.01 19.23
C LYS A 348 -27.35 4.80 20.06
N GLY A 349 -28.40 5.28 19.39
CA GLY A 349 -29.46 6.08 20.00
C GLY A 349 -29.07 7.52 20.36
N LYS A 350 -27.94 8.04 19.86
CA LYS A 350 -27.49 9.43 20.05
C LYS A 350 -27.40 10.14 18.69
N LYS A 351 -27.77 11.41 18.63
CA LYS A 351 -27.74 12.18 17.37
C LYS A 351 -26.38 12.85 17.10
N ASN A 352 -25.65 13.22 18.14
CA ASN A 352 -24.42 13.99 18.01
C ASN A 352 -23.48 13.81 19.22
N VAL A 353 -22.24 14.28 19.07
CA VAL A 353 -21.21 14.26 20.10
C VAL A 353 -21.68 14.87 21.42
N THR A 354 -22.44 15.97 21.40
CA THR A 354 -22.90 16.63 22.63
C THR A 354 -23.88 15.77 23.42
N GLU A 355 -24.78 15.05 22.75
CA GLU A 355 -25.68 14.08 23.39
C GLU A 355 -24.91 12.90 23.99
N SER A 356 -23.88 12.39 23.32
CA SER A 356 -23.03 11.33 23.86
C SER A 356 -22.23 11.77 25.08
N PHE A 357 -21.72 13.01 25.12
CA PHE A 357 -21.08 13.54 26.33
C PHE A 357 -22.07 13.69 27.49
N LYS A 358 -23.31 14.13 27.23
CA LYS A 358 -24.37 14.17 28.26
C LYS A 358 -24.71 12.79 28.80
N ASP A 359 -24.72 11.78 27.93
CA ASP A 359 -24.91 10.38 28.31
C ASP A 359 -23.73 9.87 29.14
N TYR A 360 -22.50 10.23 28.77
CA TYR A 360 -21.27 9.83 29.45
C TYR A 360 -21.23 10.29 30.91
N ILE A 361 -21.70 11.51 31.19
CA ILE A 361 -21.76 12.05 32.57
C ILE A 361 -23.09 11.76 33.28
N LYS A 362 -24.00 11.01 32.66
CA LYS A 362 -25.29 10.68 33.25
C LYS A 362 -25.08 9.79 34.46
N VAL A 363 -25.75 10.14 35.57
CA VAL A 363 -25.69 9.34 36.80
C VAL A 363 -26.44 8.03 36.60
N GLU A 364 -25.76 6.92 36.83
CA GLU A 364 -26.29 5.56 36.84
C GLU A 364 -26.77 5.21 38.25
N SER A 365 -27.99 4.67 38.35
CA SER A 365 -28.49 4.13 39.63
C SER A 365 -28.14 2.65 39.73
N LEU A 366 -27.48 2.28 40.82
CA LEU A 366 -27.17 0.91 41.21
C LEU A 366 -28.27 0.43 42.17
N ASP A 367 -29.30 -0.22 41.63
CA ASP A 367 -30.45 -0.75 42.35
C ASP A 367 -30.74 -2.22 42.01
N GLY A 368 -31.75 -2.82 42.65
CA GLY A 368 -32.15 -4.21 42.41
C GLY A 368 -31.01 -5.21 42.63
N ASP A 369 -30.71 -6.01 41.60
CA ASP A 369 -29.63 -7.00 41.60
C ASP A 369 -28.24 -6.37 41.36
N ASN A 370 -28.18 -5.10 40.92
CA ASN A 370 -26.96 -4.35 40.63
C ASN A 370 -26.49 -3.48 41.81
N LYS A 371 -26.91 -3.79 43.04
CA LYS A 371 -26.54 -3.03 44.25
C LYS A 371 -25.02 -3.02 44.47
N TYR A 372 -24.53 -1.90 44.98
CA TYR A 372 -23.10 -1.70 45.24
C TYR A 372 -22.67 -2.39 46.53
N ASP A 373 -21.59 -3.18 46.48
CA ASP A 373 -20.99 -3.74 47.69
C ASP A 373 -20.18 -2.67 48.43
N ALA A 374 -20.75 -2.13 49.50
CA ALA A 374 -20.15 -1.13 50.36
C ALA A 374 -19.33 -1.76 51.52
N GLY A 375 -18.88 -3.01 51.37
CA GLY A 375 -18.04 -3.74 52.33
C GLY A 375 -18.73 -3.87 53.69
N SER A 376 -18.32 -3.03 54.65
CA SER A 376 -18.89 -3.01 56.01
C SER A 376 -20.39 -2.71 56.06
N PHE A 377 -20.93 -2.05 55.02
CA PHE A 377 -22.35 -1.70 54.92
C PHE A 377 -23.15 -2.66 54.04
N SER A 378 -22.56 -3.76 53.58
CA SER A 378 -23.16 -4.74 52.66
C SER A 378 -23.67 -4.12 51.36
N LEU A 379 -24.57 -4.81 50.64
CA LEU A 379 -25.13 -4.34 49.38
C LEU A 379 -26.05 -3.13 49.59
N GLN A 380 -25.72 -2.01 48.95
CA GLN A 380 -26.40 -0.73 49.08
C GLN A 380 -26.87 -0.20 47.72
N GLU A 381 -27.99 0.51 47.74
CA GLU A 381 -28.40 1.31 46.59
C GLU A 381 -27.52 2.54 46.49
N ALA A 382 -26.93 2.77 45.32
CA ALA A 382 -25.94 3.82 45.12
C ALA A 382 -26.13 4.53 43.77
N GLU A 383 -25.49 5.68 43.66
CA GLU A 383 -25.38 6.45 42.42
C GLU A 383 -23.93 6.42 41.96
N LYS A 384 -23.70 6.01 40.72
CA LYS A 384 -22.40 6.00 40.07
C LYS A 384 -22.37 7.05 38.98
N GLY A 385 -21.28 7.80 38.87
CA GLY A 385 -21.13 8.81 37.82
C GLY A 385 -19.68 9.14 37.54
N VAL A 386 -19.46 9.88 36.46
CA VAL A 386 -18.15 10.36 36.03
C VAL A 386 -18.22 11.87 35.84
N ILE A 387 -17.17 12.58 36.25
CA ILE A 387 -17.06 14.04 36.10
C ILE A 387 -15.71 14.37 35.49
N PHE A 388 -15.68 15.17 34.43
CA PHE A 388 -14.42 15.64 33.85
C PHE A 388 -13.81 16.75 34.72
N LEU A 389 -12.53 16.57 35.06
CA LEU A 389 -11.75 17.55 35.81
C LEU A 389 -10.99 18.48 34.87
N SER A 390 -10.37 17.92 33.82
CA SER A 390 -9.65 18.66 32.78
C SER A 390 -9.62 17.86 31.47
N PHE A 391 -9.64 18.56 30.34
CA PHE A 391 -9.47 17.96 29.01
C PHE A 391 -8.06 18.25 28.44
N PRO A 392 -7.47 17.32 27.67
CA PRO A 392 -6.13 17.45 27.09
C PRO A 392 -6.06 18.46 25.94
N PRO A 393 -4.87 18.98 25.58
CA PRO A 393 -4.69 19.80 24.37
C PRO A 393 -5.12 19.09 23.07
N VAL A 394 -4.88 17.79 22.95
CA VAL A 394 -5.30 16.94 21.83
C VAL A 394 -6.25 15.88 22.36
N LEU A 395 -7.48 15.89 21.86
CA LEU A 395 -8.57 15.05 22.34
C LEU A 395 -8.91 13.98 21.31
N HIS A 396 -8.71 12.72 21.67
CA HIS A 396 -9.13 11.56 20.90
C HIS A 396 -10.53 11.12 21.34
N LEU A 397 -11.48 11.13 20.41
CA LEU A 397 -12.84 10.64 20.63
C LEU A 397 -13.07 9.39 19.77
N HIS A 398 -13.19 8.24 20.41
CA HIS A 398 -13.54 6.99 19.75
C HIS A 398 -15.06 6.84 19.74
N LEU A 399 -15.64 6.69 18.56
CA LEU A 399 -17.07 6.49 18.37
C LEU A 399 -17.35 4.99 18.39
N LEU A 400 -18.09 4.52 19.39
CA LEU A 400 -18.44 3.11 19.57
C LEU A 400 -19.44 2.65 18.51
N ARG A 401 -18.96 2.49 17.27
CA ARG A 401 -19.72 1.96 16.13
C ARG A 401 -19.62 0.44 16.03
N PHE A 402 -18.58 -0.17 16.56
CA PHE A 402 -18.43 -1.63 16.56
C PHE A 402 -18.83 -2.15 17.94
N MET A 403 -19.90 -2.94 17.98
CA MET A 403 -20.42 -3.50 19.22
C MET A 403 -20.84 -4.95 19.01
N TYR A 404 -20.69 -5.76 20.04
CA TYR A 404 -21.24 -7.11 20.05
C TYR A 404 -22.76 -7.05 20.21
N ASP A 405 -23.50 -7.70 19.31
CA ASP A 405 -24.94 -7.87 19.42
C ASP A 405 -25.26 -9.28 19.95
N PRO A 406 -25.71 -9.42 21.21
CA PRO A 406 -26.05 -10.72 21.78
C PRO A 406 -27.19 -11.43 21.07
N ALA A 407 -28.08 -10.70 20.38
CA ALA A 407 -29.19 -11.30 19.66
C ALA A 407 -28.74 -11.97 18.35
N ALA A 408 -27.72 -11.39 17.70
CA ALA A 408 -27.14 -11.92 16.47
C ALA A 408 -25.91 -12.83 16.71
N ASP A 409 -25.43 -12.90 17.96
CA ASP A 409 -24.17 -13.56 18.36
C ASP A 409 -22.98 -13.15 17.47
N ALA A 410 -22.93 -11.86 17.12
CA ALA A 410 -21.94 -11.33 16.19
C ALA A 410 -21.61 -9.88 16.52
N ASN A 411 -20.39 -9.46 16.17
CA ASN A 411 -20.04 -8.05 16.19
C ASN A 411 -20.74 -7.35 15.03
N VAL A 412 -21.47 -6.28 15.30
CA VAL A 412 -22.17 -5.47 14.29
C VAL A 412 -21.59 -4.07 14.23
N LYS A 413 -21.63 -3.48 13.03
CA LYS A 413 -21.29 -2.07 12.81
C LYS A 413 -22.56 -1.22 12.84
N VAL A 414 -22.58 -0.22 13.72
CA VAL A 414 -23.63 0.79 13.85
C VAL A 414 -23.38 1.90 12.84
N ASN A 415 -24.16 1.87 11.76
CA ASN A 415 -24.10 2.85 10.68
C ASN A 415 -25.03 4.04 10.89
N ASP A 416 -25.69 4.15 12.06
CA ASP A 416 -26.60 5.26 12.41
C ASP A 416 -25.95 6.63 12.18
N ARG A 417 -26.77 7.59 11.75
CA ARG A 417 -26.34 8.97 11.54
C ARG A 417 -25.96 9.63 12.87
N PHE A 418 -24.72 10.10 12.96
CA PHE A 418 -24.13 10.71 14.14
C PHE A 418 -23.30 11.92 13.77
N GLU A 419 -23.73 13.10 14.21
CA GLU A 419 -23.12 14.38 13.85
C GLU A 419 -21.98 14.77 14.80
N PHE A 420 -20.92 15.34 14.23
CA PHE A 420 -19.81 15.91 14.98
C PHE A 420 -19.48 17.31 14.42
N PRO A 421 -19.41 18.35 15.27
CA PRO A 421 -19.22 19.72 14.81
C PRO A 421 -17.74 20.01 14.56
N GLU A 422 -17.44 20.89 13.61
CA GLU A 422 -16.07 21.39 13.40
C GLU A 422 -15.52 22.12 14.62
N ARG A 423 -16.38 22.84 15.36
CA ARG A 423 -16.03 23.55 16.59
C ARG A 423 -16.87 23.01 17.74
N LEU A 424 -16.23 22.39 18.72
CA LEU A 424 -16.85 21.68 19.84
C LEU A 424 -16.56 22.44 21.15
N ASN A 425 -17.61 22.81 21.89
CA ASN A 425 -17.45 23.42 23.22
C ASN A 425 -17.76 22.39 24.31
N LEU A 426 -16.76 22.10 25.15
CA LEU A 426 -16.86 21.14 26.26
C LEU A 426 -16.89 21.79 27.64
N ASP A 427 -16.94 23.12 27.75
CA ASP A 427 -16.94 23.86 29.04
C ASP A 427 -18.06 23.38 29.98
N GLN A 428 -19.21 23.02 29.42
CA GLN A 428 -20.37 22.57 30.19
C GLN A 428 -20.19 21.21 30.87
N PHE A 429 -19.17 20.43 30.48
CA PHE A 429 -18.91 19.09 31.02
C PHE A 429 -17.80 19.09 32.09
N LEU A 430 -17.11 20.22 32.28
CA LEU A 430 -16.08 20.37 33.31
C LEU A 430 -16.68 20.65 34.68
N SER A 431 -16.13 20.02 35.72
CA SER A 431 -16.50 20.29 37.12
C SER A 431 -16.25 21.74 37.54
N LYS A 432 -15.19 22.35 37.01
CA LYS A 432 -14.75 23.71 37.31
C LYS A 432 -14.36 24.37 35.99
N LYS A 433 -14.76 25.64 35.82
CA LYS A 433 -14.29 26.42 34.68
C LYS A 433 -12.78 26.64 34.78
N GLU A 434 -12.09 26.29 33.71
CA GLU A 434 -10.67 26.57 33.56
C GLU A 434 -10.43 28.02 33.13
N LYS A 435 -9.17 28.47 33.17
CA LYS A 435 -8.79 29.83 32.75
C LYS A 435 -9.01 30.06 31.25
N THR A 436 -8.77 29.03 30.45
CA THR A 436 -9.00 29.03 29.02
C THR A 436 -10.25 28.20 28.71
N PRO A 437 -11.10 28.63 27.76
CA PRO A 437 -12.24 27.81 27.33
C PRO A 437 -11.81 26.43 26.84
N ALA A 438 -12.60 25.41 27.13
CA ALA A 438 -12.50 24.07 26.56
C ALA A 438 -13.20 24.01 25.20
N VAL A 439 -12.81 24.94 24.31
CA VAL A 439 -13.26 24.98 22.92
C VAL A 439 -12.21 24.28 22.05
N TYR A 440 -12.70 23.36 21.22
CA TYR A 440 -11.89 22.48 20.38
C TYR A 440 -12.26 22.64 18.91
N ILE A 441 -11.25 22.51 18.05
CA ILE A 441 -11.36 22.53 16.59
C ILE A 441 -11.05 21.13 16.06
N LEU A 442 -11.91 20.63 15.18
CA LEU A 442 -11.74 19.33 14.54
C LEU A 442 -10.49 19.34 13.65
N HIS A 443 -9.61 18.37 13.89
CA HIS A 443 -8.32 18.24 13.22
C HIS A 443 -8.27 17.04 12.28
N ALA A 444 -8.79 15.88 12.72
CA ALA A 444 -8.83 14.67 11.92
C ALA A 444 -10.14 13.88 12.11
N VAL A 445 -10.57 13.21 11.03
CA VAL A 445 -11.74 12.33 10.97
C VAL A 445 -11.30 11.01 10.37
N LEU A 446 -11.21 9.96 11.19
CA LEU A 446 -10.88 8.62 10.72
C LEU A 446 -12.18 7.89 10.36
N VAL A 447 -12.22 7.35 9.15
CA VAL A 447 -13.42 6.84 8.50
C VAL A 447 -13.22 5.40 8.09
N HIS A 448 -14.26 4.59 8.29
CA HIS A 448 -14.28 3.20 7.87
C HIS A 448 -15.45 2.98 6.91
N SER A 449 -15.16 2.42 5.74
CA SER A 449 -16.14 2.04 4.72
C SER A 449 -16.22 0.51 4.62
N GLY A 450 -17.38 -0.08 4.91
CA GLY A 450 -17.54 -1.54 4.95
C GLY A 450 -18.18 -2.02 6.25
N ASP A 451 -18.13 -3.32 6.50
CA ASP A 451 -18.74 -3.99 7.66
C ASP A 451 -17.68 -4.49 8.65
N ASN A 452 -18.03 -5.39 9.56
CA ASN A 452 -17.06 -5.92 10.53
C ASN A 452 -16.11 -6.99 9.97
N HIS A 453 -16.42 -7.59 8.83
CA HIS A 453 -15.63 -8.67 8.23
C HIS A 453 -14.63 -8.15 7.21
N GLY A 454 -14.85 -6.94 6.70
CA GLY A 454 -13.94 -6.28 5.81
C GLY A 454 -14.38 -4.86 5.49
N GLY A 455 -13.39 -4.01 5.26
CA GLY A 455 -13.62 -2.65 4.83
C GLY A 455 -12.33 -1.89 4.65
N HIS A 456 -12.48 -0.63 4.30
CA HIS A 456 -11.42 0.27 3.92
C HIS A 456 -11.36 1.45 4.87
N TYR A 457 -10.16 1.79 5.32
CA TYR A 457 -9.95 2.89 6.26
C TYR A 457 -9.26 4.04 5.56
N VAL A 458 -9.80 5.24 5.76
CA VAL A 458 -9.23 6.49 5.26
C VAL A 458 -9.26 7.52 6.37
N VAL A 459 -8.41 8.54 6.27
CA VAL A 459 -8.44 9.66 7.21
C VAL A 459 -8.51 10.99 6.48
N TYR A 460 -9.38 11.86 6.96
CA TYR A 460 -9.45 13.26 6.55
C TYR A 460 -8.73 14.10 7.59
N ILE A 461 -7.78 14.94 7.19
CA ILE A 461 -7.00 15.77 8.10
C ILE A 461 -7.00 17.21 7.59
N ASN A 462 -7.07 18.16 8.52
CA ASN A 462 -6.81 19.58 8.32
C ASN A 462 -5.43 19.91 8.94
N PRO A 463 -4.32 19.70 8.21
CA PRO A 463 -2.98 19.58 8.80
C PRO A 463 -2.51 20.83 9.55
N LYS A 464 -2.91 22.01 9.08
CA LYS A 464 -2.53 23.30 9.66
C LYS A 464 -3.61 23.91 10.54
N GLY A 465 -4.77 23.27 10.66
CA GLY A 465 -5.92 23.84 11.36
C GLY A 465 -6.52 25.07 10.65
N ASP A 466 -6.26 25.27 9.35
CA ASP A 466 -6.70 26.43 8.57
C ASP A 466 -7.99 26.19 7.77
N GLY A 467 -8.57 24.98 7.89
CA GLY A 467 -9.81 24.58 7.24
C GLY A 467 -9.60 23.92 5.88
N LYS A 468 -8.34 23.72 5.46
CA LYS A 468 -8.01 23.06 4.19
C LYS A 468 -7.82 21.57 4.43
N TRP A 469 -8.85 20.81 4.06
CA TRP A 469 -8.90 19.37 4.29
C TRP A 469 -8.20 18.59 3.18
N CYS A 470 -7.51 17.53 3.59
CA CYS A 470 -6.96 16.51 2.69
C CYS A 470 -7.47 15.14 3.11
N LYS A 471 -7.84 14.31 2.13
CA LYS A 471 -8.15 12.90 2.29
C LYS A 471 -6.87 12.12 2.07
N PHE A 472 -6.45 11.37 3.09
CA PHE A 472 -5.34 10.43 3.05
C PHE A 472 -5.91 9.03 2.89
N ASP A 473 -5.85 8.54 1.67
CA ASP A 473 -6.36 7.24 1.24
C ASP A 473 -5.16 6.37 0.86
N ASP A 474 -4.53 5.77 1.88
CA ASP A 474 -3.28 5.03 1.75
C ASP A 474 -2.21 5.82 0.96
N ASP A 475 -1.84 5.37 -0.25
CA ASP A 475 -0.79 5.98 -1.09
C ASP A 475 -1.25 7.23 -1.83
N VAL A 476 -2.58 7.44 -1.92
CA VAL A 476 -3.22 8.54 -2.61
C VAL A 476 -3.65 9.60 -1.60
N VAL A 477 -3.06 10.79 -1.71
CA VAL A 477 -3.48 11.97 -0.95
C VAL A 477 -4.12 12.96 -1.90
N SER A 478 -5.30 13.45 -1.52
CA SER A 478 -6.06 14.41 -2.33
C SER A 478 -6.65 15.53 -1.46
N ARG A 479 -6.85 16.71 -2.04
CA ARG A 479 -7.61 17.78 -1.37
C ARG A 479 -9.09 17.43 -1.39
N CYS A 480 -9.81 17.80 -0.34
CA CYS A 480 -11.23 17.60 -0.23
C CYS A 480 -11.90 18.81 0.42
N SER A 481 -13.21 18.92 0.22
CA SER A 481 -14.04 19.93 0.85
C SER A 481 -14.32 19.59 2.31
N ARG A 482 -14.72 20.61 3.07
CA ARG A 482 -15.24 20.45 4.44
C ARG A 482 -16.42 19.47 4.51
N GLN A 483 -17.33 19.52 3.54
CA GLN A 483 -18.51 18.65 3.49
C GLN A 483 -18.09 17.18 3.30
N GLU A 484 -17.09 16.92 2.45
CA GLU A 484 -16.54 15.58 2.26
C GLU A 484 -15.84 15.04 3.51
N ALA A 485 -15.11 15.89 4.23
CA ALA A 485 -14.41 15.48 5.46
C ALA A 485 -15.35 15.28 6.66
N ILE A 486 -16.44 16.06 6.76
CA ILE A 486 -17.30 16.10 7.95
C ILE A 486 -18.69 15.53 7.63
N ASP A 487 -19.48 16.26 6.84
CA ASP A 487 -20.92 16.01 6.67
C ASP A 487 -21.20 14.65 6.02
N HIS A 488 -20.40 14.26 5.03
CA HIS A 488 -20.51 12.96 4.35
C HIS A 488 -20.13 11.76 5.24
N ASN A 489 -19.50 12.00 6.41
CA ASN A 489 -19.01 10.95 7.30
C ASN A 489 -19.87 10.76 8.57
N PHE A 490 -21.04 11.42 8.66
CA PHE A 490 -21.98 11.23 9.76
C PHE A 490 -22.61 9.83 9.79
N GLY A 491 -22.63 9.12 8.66
CA GLY A 491 -23.37 7.87 8.49
C GLY A 491 -24.85 8.11 8.22
N GLY A 492 -25.65 7.05 8.33
CA GLY A 492 -27.07 7.02 7.97
C GLY A 492 -27.37 6.04 6.83
N HIS A 493 -28.65 5.89 6.52
CA HIS A 493 -29.13 5.20 5.33
C HIS A 493 -29.82 6.25 4.46
N ASP A 494 -29.17 6.68 3.38
CA ASP A 494 -29.87 7.37 2.29
C ASP A 494 -30.58 6.30 1.45
N GLU A 495 -31.89 6.41 1.26
CA GLU A 495 -32.69 5.43 0.49
C GLU A 495 -32.32 5.40 -1.01
N ASP A 496 -31.54 6.38 -1.50
CA ASP A 496 -31.29 6.59 -2.93
C ASP A 496 -29.89 6.15 -3.45
N ILE A 497 -28.94 5.70 -2.61
CA ILE A 497 -27.54 5.46 -3.03
C ILE A 497 -26.97 4.12 -2.53
N SER A 498 -27.03 3.09 -3.38
CA SER A 498 -26.70 1.67 -3.10
C SER A 498 -25.28 1.36 -2.60
N VAL A 499 -24.31 2.27 -2.71
CA VAL A 499 -22.87 1.96 -2.47
C VAL A 499 -22.24 2.74 -1.29
N LYS A 500 -22.82 3.88 -0.88
CA LYS A 500 -22.32 4.67 0.27
C LYS A 500 -22.87 4.20 1.63
N HIS A 501 -23.68 3.15 1.65
CA HIS A 501 -24.48 2.72 2.81
C HIS A 501 -23.69 2.33 4.08
N CYS A 502 -22.36 2.26 4.02
CA CYS A 502 -21.51 1.78 5.12
C CYS A 502 -20.28 2.67 5.41
N THR A 503 -20.19 3.90 4.91
CA THR A 503 -19.05 4.80 5.19
C THR A 503 -19.37 5.75 6.35
N ASN A 504 -18.58 5.72 7.42
CA ASN A 504 -18.77 6.63 8.55
C ASN A 504 -17.51 6.80 9.40
N ALA A 505 -17.44 7.92 10.12
CA ALA A 505 -16.37 8.20 11.07
C ALA A 505 -16.46 7.27 12.30
N TYR A 506 -15.33 6.70 12.71
CA TYR A 506 -15.22 5.88 13.92
C TYR A 506 -14.28 6.48 14.97
N MET A 507 -13.44 7.45 14.59
CA MET A 507 -12.58 8.19 15.53
C MET A 507 -12.42 9.63 15.06
N LEU A 508 -12.45 10.56 16.00
CA LEU A 508 -12.28 12.00 15.77
C LEU A 508 -11.11 12.52 16.60
N VAL A 509 -10.33 13.43 16.02
CA VAL A 509 -9.28 14.15 16.74
C VAL A 509 -9.60 15.63 16.74
N TYR A 510 -9.61 16.20 17.95
CA TYR A 510 -9.87 17.61 18.20
C TYR A 510 -8.66 18.25 18.88
N ILE A 511 -8.33 19.48 18.52
CA ILE A 511 -7.26 20.25 19.15
C ILE A 511 -7.87 21.47 19.85
N ARG A 512 -7.46 21.72 21.09
CA ARG A 512 -7.94 22.86 21.87
C ARG A 512 -7.52 24.16 21.18
N GLU A 513 -8.47 25.06 20.95
CA GLU A 513 -8.30 26.31 20.19
C GLU A 513 -7.14 27.16 20.75
N SER A 514 -7.02 27.22 22.09
CA SER A 514 -5.95 27.94 22.79
C SER A 514 -4.55 27.30 22.68
N CYS A 515 -4.46 26.01 22.33
CA CYS A 515 -3.20 25.27 22.21
C CYS A 515 -2.79 25.02 20.75
N MET A 516 -3.63 25.40 19.78
CA MET A 516 -3.47 25.03 18.38
C MET A 516 -2.12 25.45 17.79
N ALA A 517 -1.66 26.68 18.10
CA ALA A 517 -0.37 27.20 17.62
C ALA A 517 0.85 26.42 18.16
N ASP A 518 0.75 25.87 19.37
CA ASP A 518 1.80 25.08 20.00
C ASP A 518 1.78 23.62 19.51
N VAL A 519 0.59 23.03 19.40
CA VAL A 519 0.40 21.65 18.92
C VAL A 519 0.78 21.52 17.44
N LEU A 520 0.33 22.46 16.60
CA LEU A 520 0.56 22.48 15.15
C LEU A 520 1.76 23.36 14.74
N GLN A 521 2.72 23.56 15.64
CA GLN A 521 3.93 24.35 15.36
C GLN A 521 4.63 23.90 14.06
N PRO A 522 5.26 24.82 13.30
CA PRO A 522 6.06 24.44 12.14
C PRO A 522 7.17 23.46 12.53
N VAL A 523 7.44 22.50 11.64
CA VAL A 523 8.52 21.51 11.81
C VAL A 523 9.51 21.71 10.68
N ALA A 524 10.71 22.15 11.05
CA ALA A 524 11.79 22.40 10.11
C ALA A 524 12.74 21.21 10.06
N GLU A 525 13.59 21.16 9.03
CA GLU A 525 14.63 20.14 8.93
C GLU A 525 15.66 20.21 10.08
N ALA A 526 15.83 21.40 10.68
CA ALA A 526 16.69 21.64 11.82
C ALA A 526 16.15 21.05 13.14
N ASP A 527 14.87 20.69 13.21
CA ASP A 527 14.27 20.05 14.38
C ASP A 527 14.61 18.55 14.47
N ILE A 528 15.28 18.00 13.45
CA ILE A 528 15.62 16.58 13.33
C ILE A 528 17.08 16.38 13.73
N ALA A 529 17.34 15.50 14.70
CA ALA A 529 18.69 15.19 15.16
C ALA A 529 19.59 14.73 13.99
N GLN A 530 20.79 15.29 13.92
CA GLN A 530 21.76 14.97 12.85
C GLN A 530 22.14 13.48 12.85
N THR A 531 22.28 12.89 14.03
CA THR A 531 22.54 11.44 14.21
C THR A 531 21.46 10.58 13.57
N LEU A 532 20.18 10.98 13.69
CA LEU A 532 19.05 10.30 13.06
C LEU A 532 19.11 10.42 11.53
N LYS A 533 19.38 11.62 10.99
CA LYS A 533 19.49 11.83 9.53
C LYS A 533 20.58 10.95 8.91
N GLU A 534 21.77 10.94 9.51
CA GLU A 534 22.91 10.15 9.03
C GLU A 534 22.59 8.65 9.05
N ARG A 535 21.98 8.17 10.14
CA ARG A 535 21.55 6.77 10.25
C ARG A 535 20.54 6.39 9.19
N LEU A 536 19.50 7.19 8.97
CA LEU A 536 18.47 6.91 7.97
C LEU A 536 19.00 6.99 6.55
N ALA A 537 19.93 7.91 6.27
CA ALA A 537 20.61 8.00 4.98
C ALA A 537 21.44 6.74 4.69
N GLU A 538 22.18 6.24 5.67
CA GLU A 538 22.97 5.01 5.52
C GLU A 538 22.08 3.77 5.35
N GLU A 539 20.97 3.67 6.11
CA GLU A 539 19.98 2.62 5.89
C GLU A 539 19.41 2.65 4.46
N ARG A 540 19.07 3.83 3.95
CA ARG A 540 18.56 4.00 2.58
C ARG A 540 19.60 3.59 1.54
N ARG A 541 20.87 3.92 1.77
CA ARG A 541 21.99 3.53 0.90
C ARG A 541 22.15 2.01 0.85
N MET A 542 22.14 1.35 2.00
CA MET A 542 22.21 -0.12 2.09
C MET A 542 21.02 -0.80 1.42
N GLU A 543 19.81 -0.26 1.56
CA GLU A 543 18.62 -0.79 0.91
C GLU A 543 18.63 -0.61 -0.60
N ALA A 544 19.07 0.55 -1.08
CA ALA A 544 19.26 0.80 -2.51
C ALA A 544 20.27 -0.20 -3.10
N GLN A 545 21.38 -0.46 -2.40
CA GLN A 545 22.36 -1.46 -2.81
C GLN A 545 21.75 -2.87 -2.85
N LYS A 546 21.05 -3.31 -1.80
CA LYS A 546 20.38 -4.62 -1.78
C LYS A 546 19.32 -4.76 -2.87
N ARG A 547 18.56 -3.69 -3.14
CA ARG A 547 17.56 -3.68 -4.21
C ARG A 547 18.24 -3.83 -5.58
N ARG A 548 19.35 -3.14 -5.80
CA ARG A 548 20.17 -3.27 -7.00
C ARG A 548 20.73 -4.69 -7.16
N GLU A 549 21.30 -5.25 -6.10
CA GLU A 549 21.82 -6.63 -6.09
C GLU A 549 20.73 -7.66 -6.40
N ARG A 550 19.51 -7.49 -5.86
CA ARG A 550 18.35 -8.35 -6.18
C ARG A 550 17.87 -8.17 -7.61
N SER A 551 17.76 -6.93 -8.08
CA SER A 551 17.36 -6.64 -9.45
C SER A 551 18.39 -7.18 -10.44
N GLU A 552 19.67 -7.23 -10.09
CA GLU A 552 20.70 -7.83 -10.92
C GLU A 552 20.80 -9.35 -10.72
N ALA A 553 20.29 -9.92 -9.62
CA ALA A 553 20.46 -11.34 -9.29
C ALA A 553 19.94 -12.29 -10.38
N HIS A 554 18.83 -11.93 -11.05
CA HIS A 554 18.27 -12.74 -12.14
C HIS A 554 19.19 -12.83 -13.36
N LEU A 555 20.15 -11.91 -13.51
CA LEU A 555 21.16 -11.90 -14.57
C LEU A 555 22.31 -12.86 -14.29
N TYR A 556 22.41 -13.39 -13.08
CA TYR A 556 23.46 -14.32 -12.68
C TYR A 556 22.89 -15.73 -12.51
N MET A 557 23.78 -16.72 -12.59
CA MET A 557 23.50 -18.10 -12.26
C MET A 557 24.68 -18.72 -11.51
N ASN A 558 24.43 -19.81 -10.80
CA ASN A 558 25.46 -20.56 -10.12
C ASN A 558 25.95 -21.69 -11.03
N VAL A 559 27.28 -21.82 -11.15
CA VAL A 559 27.95 -22.96 -11.79
C VAL A 559 28.65 -23.76 -10.71
N GLN A 560 28.29 -25.03 -10.58
CA GLN A 560 28.86 -25.97 -9.64
C GLN A 560 30.01 -26.72 -10.30
N ILE A 561 31.21 -26.52 -9.78
CA ILE A 561 32.42 -27.15 -10.30
C ILE A 561 32.78 -28.36 -9.46
N LEU A 562 33.01 -29.47 -10.17
CA LEU A 562 33.56 -30.71 -9.65
C LEU A 562 34.97 -30.91 -10.22
N THR A 563 35.86 -31.43 -9.39
CA THR A 563 37.18 -31.93 -9.79
C THR A 563 37.27 -33.42 -9.45
N GLU A 564 38.28 -34.11 -9.96
CA GLU A 564 38.37 -35.58 -9.86
C GLU A 564 38.43 -36.09 -8.41
N ASP A 565 38.97 -35.29 -7.49
CA ASP A 565 38.97 -35.51 -6.03
C ASP A 565 37.57 -35.81 -5.46
N HIS A 566 36.51 -35.24 -6.05
CA HIS A 566 35.13 -35.44 -5.60
C HIS A 566 34.59 -36.86 -5.90
N PHE A 567 35.24 -37.62 -6.79
CA PHE A 567 34.82 -38.97 -7.15
C PHE A 567 35.38 -40.04 -6.21
N TYR A 568 36.46 -39.72 -5.48
CA TYR A 568 37.11 -40.68 -4.58
C TYR A 568 36.24 -40.99 -3.36
N GLY A 569 36.22 -42.26 -2.98
CA GLY A 569 35.46 -42.75 -1.82
C GLY A 569 33.96 -42.95 -2.07
N HIS A 570 33.41 -42.54 -3.20
CA HIS A 570 31.99 -42.74 -3.50
C HIS A 570 31.65 -44.23 -3.72
N GLN A 571 30.72 -44.75 -2.91
CA GLN A 571 30.33 -46.18 -2.90
C GLN A 571 29.07 -46.48 -3.74
N GLY A 572 28.43 -45.48 -4.32
CA GLY A 572 27.20 -45.64 -5.11
C GLY A 572 27.45 -45.95 -6.59
N THR A 573 26.36 -45.92 -7.36
CA THR A 573 26.34 -46.27 -8.79
C THR A 573 26.99 -45.20 -9.68
N ASP A 574 26.67 -43.93 -9.44
CA ASP A 574 27.18 -42.77 -10.21
C ASP A 574 28.52 -42.26 -9.70
N LEU A 575 29.05 -41.17 -10.27
CA LEU A 575 30.39 -40.69 -9.89
C LEU A 575 30.39 -39.98 -8.53
N ILE A 576 29.26 -39.43 -8.13
CA ILE A 576 29.10 -38.61 -6.92
C ILE A 576 27.76 -38.91 -6.25
N ASP A 577 27.67 -38.54 -4.97
CA ASP A 577 26.42 -38.46 -4.22
C ASP A 577 26.01 -36.98 -4.15
N LEU A 578 24.93 -36.61 -4.85
CA LEU A 578 24.47 -35.23 -4.95
C LEU A 578 24.14 -34.60 -3.59
N GLU A 579 23.79 -35.41 -2.58
CA GLU A 579 23.46 -34.92 -1.24
C GLU A 579 24.71 -34.71 -0.35
N LYS A 580 25.82 -35.38 -0.68
CA LYS A 580 27.04 -35.36 0.15
C LYS A 580 28.21 -34.59 -0.46
N VAL A 581 28.15 -34.31 -1.76
CA VAL A 581 29.24 -33.63 -2.46
C VAL A 581 29.29 -32.15 -2.11
N ASN A 582 30.49 -31.64 -1.86
CA ASN A 582 30.71 -30.22 -1.59
C ASN A 582 31.17 -29.52 -2.87
N PHE A 583 30.25 -28.94 -3.63
CA PHE A 583 30.57 -28.26 -4.88
C PHE A 583 31.37 -26.96 -4.66
N ARG A 584 32.29 -26.65 -5.57
CA ARG A 584 32.82 -25.29 -5.70
C ARG A 584 31.84 -24.45 -6.52
N ASN A 585 31.18 -23.50 -5.87
CA ASN A 585 30.17 -22.66 -6.52
C ASN A 585 30.78 -21.37 -7.09
N PHE A 586 30.53 -21.12 -8.38
CA PHE A 586 30.88 -19.88 -9.06
C PHE A 586 29.62 -19.12 -9.44
N LYS A 587 29.50 -17.86 -9.02
CA LYS A 587 28.42 -16.97 -9.47
C LYS A 587 28.86 -16.25 -10.74
N VAL A 588 28.20 -16.53 -11.86
CA VAL A 588 28.56 -16.00 -13.18
C VAL A 588 27.39 -15.31 -13.84
N LYS A 589 27.66 -14.34 -14.72
CA LYS A 589 26.59 -13.73 -15.53
C LYS A 589 26.09 -14.76 -16.54
N LYS A 590 24.77 -14.86 -16.71
CA LYS A 590 24.12 -15.74 -17.69
C LYS A 590 24.64 -15.49 -19.12
N THR A 591 24.96 -14.24 -19.44
CA THR A 591 25.46 -13.80 -20.74
C THR A 591 26.98 -13.94 -20.91
N MET A 592 27.72 -14.35 -19.88
CA MET A 592 29.15 -14.64 -20.01
C MET A 592 29.33 -15.77 -21.02
N ILE A 593 30.28 -15.63 -21.95
CA ILE A 593 30.58 -16.69 -22.91
C ILE A 593 31.48 -17.74 -22.26
N LEU A 594 31.38 -18.99 -22.74
CA LEU A 594 32.19 -20.10 -22.22
C LEU A 594 33.69 -19.80 -22.23
N PHE A 595 34.17 -19.11 -23.28
CA PHE A 595 35.56 -18.69 -23.39
C PHE A 595 36.05 -17.93 -22.14
N ASP A 596 35.35 -16.85 -21.76
CA ASP A 596 35.72 -16.01 -20.62
C ASP A 596 35.57 -16.77 -19.30
N PHE A 597 34.55 -17.62 -19.20
CA PHE A 597 34.34 -18.43 -18.01
C PHE A 597 35.49 -19.43 -17.77
N LEU A 598 36.02 -20.04 -18.84
CA LEU A 598 37.19 -20.93 -18.73
C LEU A 598 38.44 -20.19 -18.27
N ASP A 599 38.62 -18.93 -18.66
CA ASP A 599 39.74 -18.11 -18.16
C ASP A 599 39.58 -17.82 -16.65
N VAL A 600 38.36 -17.52 -16.20
CA VAL A 600 38.04 -17.37 -14.77
C VAL A 600 38.32 -18.67 -13.99
N LEU A 601 37.94 -19.82 -14.54
CA LEU A 601 38.21 -21.13 -13.92
C LEU A 601 39.71 -21.44 -13.88
N ALA A 602 40.44 -21.18 -14.96
CA ALA A 602 41.88 -21.38 -15.05
C ALA A 602 42.62 -20.59 -13.96
N GLU A 603 42.29 -19.31 -13.78
CA GLU A 603 42.87 -18.46 -12.75
C GLU A 603 42.53 -18.95 -11.33
N ASN A 604 41.27 -19.29 -11.07
CA ASN A 604 40.82 -19.70 -9.73
C ASN A 604 41.34 -21.10 -9.33
N LEU A 605 41.40 -22.03 -10.29
CA LEU A 605 41.93 -23.38 -10.06
C LEU A 605 43.47 -23.42 -10.10
N ARG A 606 44.11 -22.34 -10.58
CA ARG A 606 45.56 -22.22 -10.80
C ARG A 606 46.10 -23.25 -11.81
N TYR A 607 45.32 -23.50 -12.86
CA TYR A 607 45.74 -24.30 -14.02
C TYR A 607 45.70 -23.43 -15.27
N PRO A 608 46.69 -23.52 -16.18
CA PRO A 608 46.57 -22.98 -17.52
C PRO A 608 45.34 -23.54 -18.24
N ARG A 609 44.76 -22.74 -19.14
CA ARG A 609 43.55 -23.13 -19.88
C ARG A 609 43.73 -24.41 -20.69
N GLU A 610 44.94 -24.64 -21.22
CA GLU A 610 45.28 -25.83 -22.01
C GLU A 610 45.37 -27.11 -21.16
N GLN A 611 45.39 -26.96 -19.83
CA GLN A 611 45.46 -28.05 -18.86
C GLN A 611 44.10 -28.41 -18.25
N ILE A 612 43.02 -27.75 -18.68
CA ILE A 612 41.67 -28.02 -18.19
C ILE A 612 40.71 -28.35 -19.33
N ARG A 613 39.74 -29.23 -19.06
CA ARG A 613 38.65 -29.55 -19.99
C ARG A 613 37.32 -29.66 -19.26
N PRO A 614 36.30 -28.87 -19.64
CA PRO A 614 34.98 -28.96 -19.03
C PRO A 614 34.15 -30.13 -19.57
N TRP A 615 33.48 -30.84 -18.67
CA TRP A 615 32.54 -31.91 -18.95
C TRP A 615 31.24 -31.66 -18.18
N PRO A 616 30.22 -31.07 -18.82
CA PRO A 616 28.92 -30.82 -18.19
C PRO A 616 28.27 -32.12 -17.72
N PHE A 617 27.72 -32.11 -16.52
CA PHE A 617 26.90 -33.22 -16.06
C PHE A 617 25.47 -33.07 -16.58
N GLN A 618 24.90 -34.16 -17.08
CA GLN A 618 23.48 -34.23 -17.46
C GLN A 618 22.82 -35.46 -16.85
N VAL A 619 21.51 -35.32 -16.57
CA VAL A 619 20.65 -36.44 -16.19
C VAL A 619 20.24 -37.18 -17.45
N ARG A 620 20.61 -38.45 -17.56
CA ARG A 620 20.26 -39.32 -18.68
C ARG A 620 18.83 -39.85 -18.52
N GLN A 621 18.25 -40.39 -19.60
CA GLN A 621 16.88 -40.95 -19.60
C GLN A 621 16.64 -42.03 -18.53
N ASN A 622 17.69 -42.75 -18.12
CA ASN A 622 17.65 -43.76 -17.07
C ASN A 622 17.87 -43.19 -15.64
N GLN A 623 17.75 -41.87 -15.47
CA GLN A 623 17.95 -41.15 -14.21
C GLN A 623 19.37 -41.22 -13.64
N THR A 624 20.38 -41.53 -14.47
CA THR A 624 21.80 -41.45 -14.05
C THR A 624 22.36 -40.06 -14.34
N PHE A 625 23.16 -39.51 -13.42
CA PHE A 625 23.80 -38.21 -13.55
C PHE A 625 25.26 -38.39 -13.94
N ARG A 626 25.61 -38.02 -15.18
CA ARG A 626 26.91 -38.36 -15.77
C ARG A 626 27.52 -37.20 -16.55
N PRO A 627 28.86 -37.10 -16.60
CA PRO A 627 29.55 -36.20 -17.50
C PRO A 627 29.17 -36.49 -18.95
N THR A 628 29.04 -35.43 -19.72
CA THR A 628 28.74 -35.40 -21.15
C THR A 628 29.75 -34.51 -21.86
N MET A 629 29.91 -34.73 -23.16
CA MET A 629 30.88 -34.02 -23.98
C MET A 629 30.35 -32.62 -24.30
N LEU A 630 31.22 -31.61 -24.16
CA LEU A 630 30.97 -30.23 -24.59
C LEU A 630 31.86 -29.92 -25.79
N ASP A 631 31.27 -29.51 -26.90
CA ASP A 631 31.98 -29.32 -28.16
C ASP A 631 32.61 -27.92 -28.19
N LEU A 632 33.83 -27.81 -27.65
CA LEU A 632 34.51 -26.53 -27.49
C LEU A 632 34.65 -25.76 -28.82
N ASP A 633 34.78 -26.44 -29.96
CA ASP A 633 34.91 -25.77 -31.25
C ASP A 633 33.65 -24.98 -31.63
N THR A 634 32.46 -25.45 -31.22
CA THR A 634 31.18 -24.79 -31.53
C THR A 634 30.62 -23.99 -30.36
N ASP A 635 30.97 -24.35 -29.13
CA ASP A 635 30.29 -23.89 -27.92
C ASP A 635 31.06 -22.79 -27.19
N LEU A 636 32.33 -22.52 -27.52
CA LEU A 636 33.17 -21.51 -26.86
C LEU A 636 32.55 -20.11 -26.84
N ASN A 637 31.80 -19.74 -27.89
CA ASN A 637 31.16 -18.43 -28.01
C ASN A 637 29.69 -18.42 -27.53
N LYS A 638 29.15 -19.57 -27.11
CA LYS A 638 27.82 -19.62 -26.52
C LYS A 638 27.84 -19.09 -25.10
N THR A 639 26.72 -18.54 -24.66
CA THR A 639 26.58 -18.04 -23.29
C THR A 639 26.44 -19.19 -22.31
N ILE A 640 26.85 -19.00 -21.05
CA ILE A 640 26.67 -20.02 -20.00
C ILE A 640 25.20 -20.42 -19.86
N HIS A 641 24.27 -19.47 -20.04
CA HIS A 641 22.84 -19.76 -20.02
C HIS A 641 22.42 -20.72 -21.12
N ASP A 642 22.93 -20.55 -22.35
CA ASP A 642 22.57 -21.44 -23.48
C ASP A 642 23.18 -22.84 -23.34
N LEU A 643 24.25 -22.97 -22.54
CA LEU A 643 24.93 -24.24 -22.26
C LEU A 643 24.37 -24.99 -21.05
N ALA A 644 23.60 -24.31 -20.22
CA ALA A 644 23.00 -24.88 -19.02
C ALA A 644 21.54 -25.27 -19.30
N ASP A 645 21.23 -26.56 -19.16
CA ASP A 645 19.86 -27.06 -19.25
C ASP A 645 19.07 -26.66 -17.97
N GLU A 646 18.63 -25.39 -17.92
CA GLU A 646 17.82 -24.71 -16.88
C GLU A 646 18.32 -24.81 -15.41
N GLY A 647 18.57 -23.66 -14.79
CA GLY A 647 18.88 -23.57 -13.36
C GLY A 647 20.38 -23.51 -13.04
N THR A 648 20.88 -24.44 -12.22
CA THR A 648 22.29 -24.50 -11.79
C THR A 648 23.08 -25.43 -12.73
N TRP A 649 24.20 -24.95 -13.27
CA TRP A 649 25.00 -25.74 -14.20
C TRP A 649 26.11 -26.50 -13.48
N THR A 650 26.09 -27.83 -13.51
CA THR A 650 27.13 -28.66 -12.86
C THR A 650 28.13 -29.15 -13.90
N VAL A 651 29.42 -28.87 -13.69
CA VAL A 651 30.49 -29.17 -14.64
C VAL A 651 31.65 -29.85 -13.93
N PHE A 652 32.08 -30.99 -14.45
CA PHE A 652 33.36 -31.59 -14.07
C PHE A 652 34.48 -30.93 -14.87
N ILE A 653 35.47 -30.39 -14.17
CA ILE A 653 36.68 -29.85 -14.77
C ILE A 653 37.75 -30.93 -14.64
N GLU A 654 38.04 -31.57 -15.76
CA GLU A 654 39.20 -32.43 -15.89
C GLU A 654 40.46 -31.57 -15.90
N THR A 655 41.47 -31.96 -15.15
CA THR A 655 42.75 -31.26 -15.04
C THR A 655 43.89 -32.21 -15.38
N VAL A 656 45.00 -31.70 -15.91
CA VAL A 656 46.24 -32.48 -16.00
C VAL A 656 46.65 -32.94 -14.60
N ASP A 657 47.07 -34.21 -14.48
CA ASP A 657 47.63 -34.74 -13.24
C ASP A 657 48.88 -33.93 -12.84
N PRO A 658 48.89 -33.28 -11.64
CA PRO A 658 50.01 -32.49 -11.15
C PRO A 658 51.33 -33.27 -11.04
N GLU A 659 51.25 -34.60 -10.89
CA GLU A 659 52.43 -35.47 -10.81
C GLU A 659 52.93 -35.92 -12.20
N SER A 660 52.17 -35.63 -13.25
CA SER A 660 52.55 -35.95 -14.63
C SER A 660 53.46 -34.90 -15.25
N ASN A 661 54.27 -35.30 -16.23
CA ASN A 661 55.11 -34.39 -17.02
C ASN A 661 54.35 -33.72 -18.18
N LEU A 662 53.01 -33.81 -18.21
CA LEU A 662 52.21 -33.28 -19.29
C LEU A 662 52.02 -31.77 -19.12
N THR A 663 52.16 -31.03 -20.22
CA THR A 663 51.93 -29.58 -20.23
C THR A 663 50.53 -29.19 -20.73
N ARG A 664 49.77 -30.16 -21.27
CA ARG A 664 48.39 -30.03 -21.75
C ARG A 664 47.65 -31.37 -21.65
N LEU A 665 46.31 -31.33 -21.58
CA LEU A 665 45.50 -32.56 -21.66
C LEU A 665 45.65 -33.22 -23.06
N PRO A 666 45.59 -34.56 -23.14
CA PRO A 666 45.59 -35.25 -24.43
C PRO A 666 44.44 -34.78 -25.32
N GLU A 667 44.63 -34.81 -26.64
CA GLU A 667 43.55 -34.51 -27.58
C GLU A 667 42.43 -35.55 -27.44
N PHE A 668 41.19 -35.07 -27.55
CA PHE A 668 39.99 -35.90 -27.48
C PHE A 668 39.20 -35.70 -28.76
N ASN A 669 39.11 -36.74 -29.59
CA ASN A 669 38.34 -36.69 -30.81
C ASN A 669 36.89 -37.11 -30.53
N LYS A 670 35.96 -36.16 -30.64
CA LYS A 670 34.53 -36.38 -30.37
C LYS A 670 33.86 -37.47 -31.21
N ASP A 671 34.40 -37.78 -32.39
CA ASP A 671 33.83 -38.76 -33.32
C ASP A 671 34.40 -40.17 -33.13
N SER A 672 35.63 -40.28 -32.60
CA SER A 672 36.34 -41.56 -32.49
C SER A 672 36.68 -42.00 -31.08
N ASP A 673 36.60 -41.11 -30.09
CA ASP A 673 37.05 -41.36 -28.72
C ASP A 673 35.87 -41.31 -27.74
N VAL A 674 36.00 -42.05 -26.63
CA VAL A 674 35.06 -42.02 -25.52
C VAL A 674 35.81 -41.87 -24.20
N LEU A 675 35.27 -41.05 -23.31
CA LEU A 675 35.74 -40.91 -21.94
C LEU A 675 35.07 -41.98 -21.05
N LEU A 676 35.87 -42.86 -20.47
CA LEU A 676 35.41 -43.93 -19.58
C LEU A 676 35.90 -43.69 -18.15
N PHE A 677 35.01 -43.88 -17.18
CA PHE A 677 35.33 -43.82 -15.76
C PHE A 677 35.44 -45.23 -15.18
N LEU A 678 36.54 -45.52 -14.50
CA LEU A 678 36.81 -46.86 -13.97
C LEU A 678 36.50 -46.93 -12.48
N LYS A 679 35.83 -48.02 -12.10
CA LYS A 679 35.54 -48.36 -10.71
C LYS A 679 35.94 -49.81 -10.48
N MET A 680 36.78 -50.06 -9.47
CA MET A 680 37.16 -51.39 -9.03
C MET A 680 36.35 -51.77 -7.80
N TYR A 681 35.61 -52.87 -7.89
CA TYR A 681 34.90 -53.45 -6.75
C TYR A 681 35.80 -54.48 -6.08
N ASP A 682 36.06 -54.33 -4.78
CA ASP A 682 36.75 -55.33 -3.98
C ASP A 682 35.70 -56.19 -3.22
N PRO A 683 35.53 -57.48 -3.58
CA PRO A 683 34.57 -58.35 -2.92
C PRO A 683 34.90 -58.62 -1.45
N LYS A 684 36.17 -58.48 -1.03
CA LYS A 684 36.59 -58.74 0.36
C LYS A 684 36.10 -57.65 1.29
N THR A 685 36.33 -56.39 0.92
CA THR A 685 35.90 -55.22 1.69
C THR A 685 34.47 -54.80 1.35
N LYS A 686 33.88 -55.36 0.28
CA LYS A 686 32.58 -54.97 -0.29
C LYS A 686 32.53 -53.48 -0.63
N SER A 687 33.66 -52.93 -1.06
CA SER A 687 33.81 -51.50 -1.34
C SER A 687 34.13 -51.26 -2.82
N ILE A 688 33.79 -50.07 -3.30
CA ILE A 688 34.13 -49.57 -4.63
C ILE A 688 35.24 -48.53 -4.48
N SER A 689 36.30 -48.68 -5.27
CA SER A 689 37.37 -47.70 -5.42
C SER A 689 37.30 -47.07 -6.81
N TYR A 690 37.31 -45.75 -6.87
CA TYR A 690 37.47 -45.04 -8.13
C TYR A 690 38.90 -45.20 -8.64
N CYS A 691 39.07 -45.51 -9.93
CA CYS A 691 40.35 -45.82 -10.56
C CYS A 691 40.70 -44.84 -11.69
N GLY A 692 40.20 -43.61 -11.60
CA GLY A 692 40.43 -42.58 -12.60
C GLY A 692 39.56 -42.73 -13.85
N HIS A 693 39.93 -41.98 -14.87
CA HIS A 693 39.28 -41.96 -16.17
C HIS A 693 40.30 -42.13 -17.30
N ILE A 694 39.84 -42.64 -18.45
CA ILE A 694 40.69 -42.84 -19.64
C ILE A 694 39.96 -42.40 -20.90
N TYR A 695 40.71 -41.93 -21.89
CA TYR A 695 40.23 -41.81 -23.26
C TYR A 695 40.47 -43.14 -23.97
N PHE A 696 39.45 -43.64 -24.64
CA PHE A 696 39.53 -44.92 -25.35
C PHE A 696 38.93 -44.78 -26.75
N PRO A 697 39.59 -45.27 -27.81
CA PRO A 697 38.99 -45.28 -29.14
C PRO A 697 37.75 -46.17 -29.17
N ILE A 698 36.65 -45.69 -29.76
CA ILE A 698 35.38 -46.42 -29.87
C ILE A 698 35.57 -47.74 -30.64
N ALA A 699 36.45 -47.75 -31.64
CA ALA A 699 36.80 -48.96 -32.41
C ALA A 699 37.80 -49.89 -31.67
N GLY A 700 38.32 -49.47 -30.52
CA GLY A 700 39.25 -50.24 -29.71
C GLY A 700 38.60 -51.49 -29.13
N ARG A 701 39.35 -52.59 -29.05
CA ARG A 701 38.89 -53.81 -28.38
C ARG A 701 39.36 -53.81 -26.93
N ALA A 702 38.47 -54.13 -26.00
CA ALA A 702 38.87 -54.46 -24.64
C ALA A 702 39.82 -55.68 -24.69
N CYS A 703 41.08 -55.48 -24.33
CA CYS A 703 42.00 -56.60 -24.14
C CYS A 703 41.50 -57.44 -22.95
N LYS A 704 41.39 -58.75 -23.17
CA LYS A 704 40.95 -59.72 -22.16
C LYS A 704 41.94 -59.86 -21.01
#